data_AF-A0A1D6HPD6-F1
#
_entry.id   AF-A0A1D6HPD6-F1
#
_cell.length_a   1.000
_cell.length_b   1.000
_cell.length_c   1.000
_cell.angle_alpha   90.00
_cell.angle_beta   90.00
_cell.angle_gamma   90.00
#
_symmetry.space_group_name_H-M   'P 1'
#
loop_
_entity.id
_entity.type
_entity.pdbx_description
1 polymer ?
#
loop_
_entity_poly.entity_id
_entity_poly.type
_entity_poly.pdbx_seq_one_letter_code
_entity_poly.pdbx_strand_id
1 'polypeptide(L)'
;MAAQASIAAGSQVWVEDPGVAWIDGEVVKVNGDTVTVRCSNDKTVTVKASNVHAKDPEEAPCGVDDMTKLAYLHEPGVLQNLKARYDMNEIYTYTGNILIAVNPFRRLPHLYDTQMMQQYKGAEFGELSPHPFAVADVAYRLMRNEGISQSILVSGESGAGKTESTKMIMRYLAYMGGKAASEGRTVEKQVLQSNPVLEAFGNAKTVRNNNSSRFGKFVEIQFDQKGKISGAAVRTYLLERSRVCQISDPERNYHCFYMICAAPPEERERYKLGDPSTFHYLNQSNCIKLEGLDESKEYLETRKAMDIIGISSEEQEAIFRVVAAILHLGNVEFAEGDDGDSSKPKDEKSLSHLRTAAELFMCDEKALKDSLCQRIIVTRDENIVKTLDPEAAKGSRDALAKTVYSRLFDWLVNKINNSIGQDPNSKCLIGVLDIYGFESFKTNSFEQFCINLTNEKLQQHFNQHVFKMEQEEYTKEEINWSYIEFIDNQDVLDLIEKKPGGIIALLDEACMLPRSTHETFAQKLYQTYKNHKRFAKPKLSRSDFTICHYAGDVTYQTELFLDKNKDYVVAEHQALLSASKCAFVSGLFPFLSEDSSKSSKFSSIGSRFKQQLQSLLETLSATEPHYIRCVKPNNLLKPAIFENQNVLQQLRCGGVMEAIRISCAGYPTRRTFYEFIDRFGILAPDVLSGSSDEVSAVRRLLDKIDLQGYQIGKTKVFLRAGQMAELDARRNEVLGRSASMIQRKVRSFLAQKNFIALRRSALQIQTVCRGELARRVYHNLQREAASLKIQTLYRMYTARKAYNELSASAVTIQSGLRGMCARKELHFRRQTRAAIIIQSRCRQFLARLHYSRTKKAAITTQCAWRGKAARKELRKLKMAARETGALQAAKNKLEKQVEELTWRLQWMLRLKSLT
;
A
#
# COMPACT_ATOMS: atom_id res chain seq x y z
N MET A 1 -30.01 4.43 10.05
CA MET A 1 -29.52 3.18 9.43
C MET A 1 -28.80 3.56 8.15
N ALA A 2 -27.46 3.47 8.11
CA ALA A 2 -26.67 3.78 6.92
C ALA A 2 -26.96 2.74 5.82
N ALA A 3 -27.10 3.20 4.58
CA ALA A 3 -27.23 2.32 3.43
C ALA A 3 -25.96 1.46 3.31
N GLN A 4 -26.07 0.15 3.50
CA GLN A 4 -24.98 -0.77 3.23
C GLN A 4 -24.65 -0.69 1.74
N ALA A 5 -23.41 -0.31 1.42
CA ALA A 5 -22.88 -0.35 0.07
C ALA A 5 -23.18 -1.72 -0.56
N SER A 6 -23.61 -1.76 -1.82
CA SER A 6 -23.96 -3.01 -2.49
C SER A 6 -22.71 -3.87 -2.65
N ILE A 7 -22.52 -4.84 -1.75
CA ILE A 7 -21.40 -5.79 -1.79
C ILE A 7 -21.61 -6.71 -2.99
N ALA A 8 -20.69 -6.65 -3.97
CA ALA A 8 -20.74 -7.47 -5.19
C ALA A 8 -19.65 -8.57 -5.17
N ALA A 9 -19.78 -9.55 -6.05
CA ALA A 9 -18.71 -10.54 -6.25
C ALA A 9 -17.45 -9.83 -6.79
N GLY A 10 -16.30 -10.11 -6.18
CA GLY A 10 -15.01 -9.44 -6.43
C GLY A 10 -14.72 -8.24 -5.53
N SER A 11 -15.66 -7.81 -4.68
CA SER A 11 -15.40 -6.75 -3.70
C SER A 11 -14.49 -7.24 -2.56
N GLN A 12 -13.56 -6.39 -2.12
CA GLN A 12 -12.78 -6.66 -0.90
C GLN A 12 -13.56 -6.24 0.35
N VAL A 13 -13.52 -7.08 1.37
CA VAL A 13 -14.29 -6.91 2.60
C VAL A 13 -13.54 -7.40 3.84
N TRP A 14 -13.97 -6.94 5.01
CA TRP A 14 -13.55 -7.39 6.33
C TRP A 14 -14.61 -8.31 6.94
N VAL A 15 -14.14 -9.39 7.57
CA VAL A 15 -14.96 -10.39 8.26
C VAL A 15 -14.40 -10.60 9.67
N GLU A 16 -15.27 -10.80 10.66
CA GLU A 16 -14.88 -11.02 12.05
C GLU A 16 -14.14 -12.37 12.20
N ASP A 17 -13.01 -12.37 12.91
CA ASP A 17 -12.19 -13.56 13.19
C ASP A 17 -11.85 -13.67 14.69
N PRO A 18 -12.07 -14.83 15.34
CA PRO A 18 -11.79 -15.02 16.76
C PRO A 18 -10.31 -14.91 17.17
N GLY A 19 -9.35 -14.97 16.24
CA GLY A 19 -7.92 -14.88 16.51
C GLY A 19 -7.34 -13.49 16.25
N VAL A 20 -7.72 -12.85 15.13
CA VAL A 20 -7.18 -11.54 14.69
C VAL A 20 -8.17 -10.37 14.81
N ALA A 21 -9.36 -10.59 15.39
CA ALA A 21 -10.51 -9.68 15.45
C ALA A 21 -11.18 -9.45 14.10
N TRP A 22 -10.43 -8.98 13.10
CA TRP A 22 -10.91 -8.76 11.73
C TRP A 22 -9.89 -9.28 10.73
N ILE A 23 -10.37 -10.01 9.71
CA ILE A 23 -9.56 -10.51 8.60
C ILE A 23 -10.13 -10.01 7.28
N ASP A 24 -9.25 -9.67 6.35
CA ASP A 24 -9.64 -9.27 5.00
C ASP A 24 -9.93 -10.48 4.10
N GLY A 25 -10.74 -10.25 3.08
CA GLY A 25 -11.08 -11.28 2.09
C GLY A 25 -11.81 -10.72 0.87
N GLU A 26 -11.94 -11.57 -0.14
CA GLU A 26 -12.63 -11.28 -1.39
C GLU A 26 -13.98 -11.99 -1.43
N VAL A 27 -15.04 -11.26 -1.82
CA VAL A 27 -16.38 -11.81 -1.97
C VAL A 27 -16.44 -12.71 -3.20
N VAL A 28 -16.65 -14.01 -3.00
CA VAL A 28 -16.74 -15.00 -4.08
C VAL A 28 -18.18 -15.12 -4.59
N LYS A 29 -19.16 -15.10 -3.68
CA LYS A 29 -20.57 -15.28 -4.03
C LYS A 29 -21.48 -14.53 -3.07
N VAL A 30 -22.51 -13.90 -3.62
CA VAL A 30 -23.59 -13.25 -2.86
C VAL A 30 -24.86 -14.08 -3.05
N ASN A 31 -25.38 -14.66 -1.96
CA ASN A 31 -26.61 -15.45 -1.94
C ASN A 31 -27.65 -14.73 -1.06
N GLY A 32 -28.29 -13.69 -1.61
CA GLY A 32 -29.31 -12.91 -0.90
C GLY A 32 -28.75 -12.29 0.40
N ASP A 33 -29.16 -12.83 1.54
CA ASP A 33 -28.79 -12.34 2.89
C ASP A 33 -27.42 -12.86 3.40
N THR A 34 -26.77 -13.75 2.63
CA THR A 34 -25.47 -14.34 2.97
C THR A 34 -24.41 -14.06 1.91
N VAL A 35 -23.19 -13.80 2.37
CA VAL A 35 -22.03 -13.51 1.54
C VAL A 35 -20.97 -14.55 1.83
N THR A 36 -20.45 -15.20 0.78
CA THR A 36 -19.34 -16.14 0.86
C THR A 36 -18.05 -15.39 0.54
N VAL A 37 -17.15 -15.31 1.51
CA VAL A 37 -15.89 -14.56 1.43
C VAL A 37 -14.72 -15.54 1.48
N ARG A 38 -13.75 -15.39 0.58
CA ARG A 38 -12.45 -16.06 0.66
C ARG A 38 -11.48 -15.14 1.39
N CYS A 39 -11.13 -15.50 2.62
CA CYS A 39 -10.23 -14.74 3.46
C CYS A 39 -8.76 -14.90 3.02
N SER A 40 -7.90 -13.98 3.45
CA SER A 40 -6.46 -13.97 3.16
C SER A 40 -5.68 -15.18 3.66
N ASN A 41 -6.27 -15.98 4.56
CA ASN A 41 -5.73 -17.24 5.06
C ASN A 41 -6.21 -18.46 4.25
N ASP A 42 -6.73 -18.24 3.03
CA ASP A 42 -7.34 -19.22 2.13
C ASP A 42 -8.58 -19.95 2.69
N LYS A 43 -9.10 -19.56 3.86
CA LYS A 43 -10.36 -20.09 4.38
C LYS A 43 -11.53 -19.38 3.72
N THR A 44 -12.56 -20.15 3.39
CA THR A 44 -13.82 -19.60 2.88
C THR A 44 -14.84 -19.57 4.01
N VAL A 45 -15.39 -18.40 4.31
CA VAL A 45 -16.37 -18.20 5.39
C VAL A 45 -17.66 -17.66 4.79
N THR A 46 -18.79 -18.21 5.22
CA THR A 46 -20.13 -17.72 4.86
C THR A 46 -20.69 -16.95 6.04
N VAL A 47 -20.91 -15.65 5.85
CA VAL A 47 -21.42 -14.73 6.87
C VAL A 47 -22.65 -13.99 6.37
N LYS A 48 -23.45 -13.47 7.30
CA LYS A 48 -24.56 -12.57 6.94
C LYS A 48 -24.01 -11.29 6.33
N ALA A 49 -24.69 -10.75 5.33
CA ALA A 49 -24.33 -9.48 4.72
C ALA A 49 -24.23 -8.33 5.76
N SER A 50 -25.01 -8.42 6.85
CA SER A 50 -24.98 -7.47 7.98
C SER A 50 -23.64 -7.38 8.71
N ASN A 51 -22.85 -8.45 8.70
CA ASN A 51 -21.63 -8.59 9.50
C ASN A 51 -20.35 -8.42 8.66
N VAL A 52 -20.50 -7.95 7.42
CA VAL A 52 -19.41 -7.71 6.49
C VAL A 52 -19.20 -6.21 6.35
N HIS A 53 -17.95 -5.76 6.48
CA HIS A 53 -17.58 -4.37 6.27
C HIS A 53 -16.76 -4.23 4.98
N ALA A 54 -16.97 -3.17 4.20
CA ALA A 54 -16.22 -2.97 2.96
C ALA A 54 -14.74 -2.63 3.25
N LYS A 55 -13.82 -3.09 2.42
CA LYS A 55 -12.39 -2.74 2.51
C LYS A 55 -12.03 -1.82 1.36
N ASP A 56 -11.27 -0.77 1.65
CA ASP A 56 -10.74 0.12 0.62
C ASP A 56 -9.55 -0.55 -0.11
N PRO A 57 -9.64 -0.82 -1.42
CA PRO A 57 -8.55 -1.41 -2.18
C PRO A 57 -7.41 -0.42 -2.50
N GLU A 58 -7.65 0.89 -2.39
CA GLU A 58 -6.65 1.96 -2.61
C GLU A 58 -6.08 2.53 -1.29
N GLU A 59 -6.34 1.88 -0.15
CA GLU A 59 -5.86 2.32 1.14
C GLU A 59 -4.32 2.42 1.15
N ALA A 60 -3.80 3.59 1.52
CA ALA A 60 -2.36 3.83 1.53
C ALA A 60 -1.67 2.83 2.49
N PRO A 61 -0.56 2.18 2.10
CA PRO A 61 0.15 1.24 2.97
C PRO A 61 0.60 1.88 4.29
N CYS A 62 0.79 3.21 4.29
CA CYS A 62 1.19 4.00 5.44
C CYS A 62 0.02 4.44 6.35
N GLY A 63 -1.21 4.10 6.01
CA GLY A 63 -2.39 4.64 6.66
C GLY A 63 -2.53 6.16 6.46
N VAL A 64 -3.47 6.76 7.20
CA VAL A 64 -3.81 8.19 7.19
C VAL A 64 -3.57 8.82 8.55
N ASP A 65 -3.11 10.08 8.53
CA ASP A 65 -2.87 10.88 9.73
C ASP A 65 -4.16 11.22 10.49
N ASP A 66 -5.29 11.37 9.79
CA ASP A 66 -6.62 11.57 10.39
C ASP A 66 -7.60 10.53 9.85
N MET A 67 -8.18 9.74 10.75
CA MET A 67 -9.09 8.66 10.40
C MET A 67 -10.40 9.13 9.79
N THR A 68 -10.80 10.40 9.96
CA THR A 68 -11.96 10.95 9.23
C THR A 68 -11.77 10.96 7.71
N LYS A 69 -10.51 10.89 7.25
CA LYS A 69 -10.14 10.81 5.83
C LYS A 69 -10.29 9.40 5.25
N LEU A 70 -10.51 8.37 6.07
CA LEU A 70 -10.77 7.00 5.63
C LEU A 70 -12.04 6.94 4.77
N ALA A 71 -12.00 6.16 3.68
CA ALA A 71 -13.17 5.93 2.84
C ALA A 71 -14.29 5.21 3.60
N TYR A 72 -13.92 4.31 4.50
CA TYR A 72 -14.83 3.57 5.37
C TYR A 72 -14.45 3.74 6.84
N LEU A 73 -15.16 4.64 7.51
CA LEU A 73 -14.98 4.89 8.94
C LEU A 73 -15.81 3.87 9.77
N HIS A 74 -15.21 2.71 10.02
CA HIS A 74 -15.78 1.61 10.80
C HIS A 74 -14.69 0.87 11.59
N GLU A 75 -15.07 0.01 12.53
CA GLU A 75 -14.14 -0.73 13.41
C GLU A 75 -12.91 -1.35 12.71
N PRO A 76 -13.04 -2.14 11.63
CA PRO A 76 -11.85 -2.77 11.01
C PRO A 76 -10.90 -1.76 10.36
N GLY A 77 -11.41 -0.75 9.67
CA GLY A 77 -10.61 0.32 9.05
C GLY A 77 -9.82 1.15 10.08
N VAL A 78 -10.45 1.50 11.20
CA VAL A 78 -9.79 2.19 12.32
C VAL A 78 -8.65 1.35 12.90
N LEU A 79 -8.92 0.07 13.15
CA LEU A 79 -7.94 -0.86 13.71
C LEU A 79 -6.76 -1.08 12.75
N GLN A 80 -7.04 -1.26 11.46
CA GLN A 80 -6.03 -1.45 10.42
C GLN A 80 -5.16 -0.21 10.23
N ASN A 81 -5.75 0.98 10.24
CA ASN A 81 -5.00 2.23 10.14
C ASN A 81 -4.03 2.41 11.31
N LEU A 82 -4.51 2.21 12.55
CA LEU A 82 -3.66 2.30 13.74
C LEU A 82 -2.54 1.27 13.72
N LYS A 83 -2.81 0.05 13.25
CA LYS A 83 -1.82 -1.01 13.11
C LYS A 83 -0.74 -0.65 12.09
N ALA A 84 -1.14 -0.26 10.88
CA ALA A 84 -0.21 0.10 9.80
C ALA A 84 0.73 1.25 10.22
N ARG A 85 0.18 2.26 10.89
CA ARG A 85 0.96 3.39 11.44
C ARG A 85 1.89 2.96 12.56
N TYR A 86 1.41 2.16 13.50
CA TYR A 86 2.21 1.62 14.59
C TYR A 86 3.41 0.80 14.09
N ASP A 87 3.21 -0.01 13.06
CA ASP A 87 4.27 -0.83 12.46
C ASP A 87 5.41 0.02 11.84
N MET A 88 5.10 1.25 11.40
CA MET A 88 6.09 2.22 10.93
C MET A 88 6.65 3.12 12.04
N ASN A 89 6.16 2.98 13.27
CA ASN A 89 6.48 3.79 14.45
C ASN A 89 5.87 5.20 14.45
N GLU A 90 4.82 5.39 13.65
CA GLU A 90 3.94 6.56 13.72
C GLU A 90 2.89 6.31 14.81
N ILE A 91 3.20 6.71 16.04
CA ILE A 91 2.42 6.37 17.24
C ILE A 91 1.21 7.27 17.48
N TYR A 92 1.11 8.37 16.74
CA TYR A 92 0.08 9.39 16.90
C TYR A 92 -0.82 9.42 15.67
N THR A 93 -2.13 9.45 15.89
CA THR A 93 -3.15 9.47 14.82
C THR A 93 -4.34 10.31 15.26
N TYR A 94 -4.87 11.17 14.40
CA TYR A 94 -6.09 11.92 14.67
C TYR A 94 -7.34 11.10 14.36
N THR A 95 -8.43 11.43 15.05
CA THR A 95 -9.79 11.06 14.68
C THR A 95 -10.66 12.30 14.87
N GLY A 96 -10.66 13.16 13.87
CA GLY A 96 -11.20 14.52 14.00
C GLY A 96 -10.37 15.31 15.02
N ASN A 97 -11.03 15.87 16.03
CA ASN A 97 -10.37 16.70 17.05
C ASN A 97 -9.72 15.90 18.20
N ILE A 98 -9.73 14.56 18.12
CA ILE A 98 -9.18 13.68 19.15
C ILE A 98 -7.85 13.12 18.67
N LEU A 99 -6.84 13.15 19.54
CA LEU A 99 -5.54 12.51 19.27
C LEU A 99 -5.48 11.13 19.91
N ILE A 100 -5.23 10.09 19.12
CA ILE A 100 -4.93 8.74 19.59
C ILE A 100 -3.41 8.58 19.70
N ALA A 101 -2.95 8.08 20.85
CA ALA A 101 -1.55 7.84 21.15
C ALA A 101 -1.33 6.37 21.50
N VAL A 102 -0.65 5.60 20.64
CA VAL A 102 -0.36 4.18 20.88
C VAL A 102 1.01 4.02 21.52
N ASN A 103 1.10 3.36 22.68
CA ASN A 103 2.36 3.26 23.43
C ASN A 103 3.43 2.44 22.66
N PRO A 104 4.58 3.02 22.25
CA PRO A 104 5.61 2.28 21.52
C PRO A 104 6.40 1.26 22.37
N PHE A 105 6.35 1.34 23.70
CA PHE A 105 7.23 0.60 24.64
C PHE A 105 8.74 0.73 24.34
N ARG A 106 9.12 1.76 23.59
CA ARG A 106 10.52 2.13 23.28
C ARG A 106 10.64 3.64 23.18
N ARG A 107 11.83 4.17 23.40
CA ARG A 107 12.09 5.61 23.28
C ARG A 107 12.17 6.01 21.80
N LEU A 108 11.47 7.09 21.45
CA LEU A 108 11.49 7.71 20.11
C LEU A 108 11.95 9.18 20.24
N PRO A 109 13.26 9.45 20.41
CA PRO A 109 13.74 10.79 20.77
C PRO A 109 13.41 11.86 19.71
N HIS A 110 13.47 11.48 18.43
CA HIS A 110 13.24 12.38 17.29
C HIS A 110 11.85 13.04 17.30
N LEU A 111 10.87 12.49 18.02
CA LEU A 111 9.53 13.07 18.16
C LEU A 111 9.47 14.21 19.20
N TYR A 112 10.44 14.30 20.11
CA TYR A 112 10.34 15.18 21.29
C TYR A 112 11.52 16.16 21.44
N ASP A 113 12.24 16.40 20.34
CA ASP A 113 13.35 17.34 20.29
C ASP A 113 12.86 18.79 20.21
N THR A 114 13.71 19.73 20.62
CA THR A 114 13.41 21.17 20.57
C THR A 114 13.11 21.65 19.15
N GLN A 115 13.74 21.03 18.14
CA GLN A 115 13.44 21.30 16.74
C GLN A 115 11.99 20.96 16.38
N MET A 116 11.48 19.84 16.90
CA MET A 116 10.08 19.44 16.71
C MET A 116 9.13 20.45 17.35
N MET A 117 9.40 20.89 18.59
CA MET A 117 8.61 21.93 19.26
C MET A 117 8.59 23.24 18.46
N GLN A 118 9.68 23.60 17.80
CA GLN A 118 9.76 24.79 16.96
C GLN A 118 8.94 24.67 15.66
N GLN A 119 8.82 23.45 15.09
CA GLN A 119 8.00 23.21 13.90
C GLN A 119 6.50 23.35 14.20
N TYR A 120 6.05 22.81 15.34
CA TYR A 120 4.63 22.89 15.73
C TYR A 120 4.19 24.27 16.23
N LYS A 121 5.15 25.16 16.54
CA LYS A 121 4.87 26.50 17.05
C LYS A 121 4.11 27.34 16.02
N GLY A 122 2.82 27.56 16.29
CA GLY A 122 1.96 28.38 15.43
C GLY A 122 1.51 27.70 14.14
N ALA A 123 1.73 26.39 14.00
CA ALA A 123 1.18 25.62 12.88
C ALA A 123 -0.33 25.43 13.04
N GLU A 124 -1.08 25.41 11.93
CA GLU A 124 -2.51 25.13 11.96
C GLU A 124 -2.78 23.65 12.31
N PHE A 125 -3.91 23.38 12.97
CA PHE A 125 -4.24 22.01 13.36
C PHE A 125 -4.50 21.15 12.12
N GLY A 126 -3.80 20.02 12.01
CA GLY A 126 -3.90 19.10 10.87
C GLY A 126 -3.05 19.46 9.64
N GLU A 127 -2.30 20.57 9.68
CA GLU A 127 -1.29 20.90 8.65
C GLU A 127 -0.06 20.01 8.79
N LEU A 128 0.40 19.83 10.03
CA LEU A 128 1.49 18.92 10.38
C LEU A 128 0.96 17.56 10.83
N SER A 129 1.84 16.56 10.82
CA SER A 129 1.52 15.20 11.28
C SER A 129 0.99 15.17 12.72
N PRO A 130 0.22 14.14 13.11
CA PRO A 130 -0.41 14.08 14.41
C PRO A 130 0.59 14.08 15.55
N HIS A 131 0.43 14.98 16.53
CA HIS A 131 1.35 15.07 17.65
C HIS A 131 0.72 15.75 18.88
N PRO A 132 1.12 15.40 20.13
CA PRO A 132 0.66 16.10 21.33
C PRO A 132 0.99 17.60 21.35
N PHE A 133 2.07 18.00 20.67
CA PHE A 133 2.45 19.41 20.54
C PHE A 133 1.43 20.22 19.73
N ALA A 134 0.79 19.61 18.72
CA ALA A 134 -0.27 20.28 17.98
C ALA A 134 -1.48 20.57 18.87
N VAL A 135 -1.88 19.61 19.70
CA VAL A 135 -2.98 19.78 20.67
C VAL A 135 -2.63 20.86 21.70
N ALA A 136 -1.40 20.84 22.23
CA ALA A 136 -0.93 21.84 23.19
C ALA A 136 -0.82 23.24 22.58
N ASP A 137 -0.39 23.37 21.31
CA ASP A 137 -0.30 24.64 20.59
C ASP A 137 -1.68 25.26 20.32
N VAL A 138 -2.64 24.44 19.89
CA VAL A 138 -4.03 24.87 19.70
C VAL A 138 -4.62 25.38 21.01
N ALA A 139 -4.51 24.61 22.09
CA ALA A 139 -4.98 25.04 23.41
C ALA A 139 -4.33 26.37 23.82
N TYR A 140 -3.00 26.49 23.68
CA TYR A 140 -2.29 27.74 24.02
C TYR A 140 -2.73 28.93 23.17
N ARG A 141 -2.94 28.75 21.87
CA ARG A 141 -3.39 29.82 20.96
C ARG A 141 -4.83 30.23 21.24
N LEU A 142 -5.75 29.28 21.44
CA LEU A 142 -7.15 29.56 21.78
C LEU A 142 -7.24 30.34 23.09
N MET A 143 -6.51 29.92 24.12
CA MET A 143 -6.42 30.65 25.38
C MET A 143 -5.93 32.09 25.17
N ARG A 144 -4.87 32.28 24.37
CA ARG A 144 -4.29 33.60 24.14
C ARG A 144 -5.17 34.52 23.29
N ASN A 145 -5.86 33.97 22.30
CA ASN A 145 -6.63 34.74 21.32
C ASN A 145 -8.05 35.03 21.82
N GLU A 146 -8.69 34.07 22.51
CA GLU A 146 -10.08 34.16 22.95
C GLU A 146 -10.22 34.48 24.45
N GLY A 147 -9.14 34.34 25.22
CA GLY A 147 -9.15 34.56 26.67
C GLY A 147 -9.88 33.45 27.46
N ILE A 148 -10.22 32.34 26.81
CA ILE A 148 -10.95 31.21 27.40
C ILE A 148 -9.94 30.19 27.95
N SER A 149 -10.13 29.74 29.18
CA SER A 149 -9.29 28.69 29.78
C SER A 149 -9.52 27.34 29.09
N GLN A 150 -8.50 26.50 29.05
CA GLN A 150 -8.49 25.26 28.28
C GLN A 150 -8.27 24.06 29.19
N SER A 151 -8.72 22.88 28.77
CA SER A 151 -8.38 21.62 29.42
C SER A 151 -7.93 20.59 28.40
N ILE A 152 -6.89 19.81 28.71
CA ILE A 152 -6.41 18.70 27.90
C ILE A 152 -6.61 17.42 28.71
N LEU A 153 -7.54 16.59 28.26
CA LEU A 153 -7.94 15.35 28.94
C LEU A 153 -7.16 14.18 28.34
N VAL A 154 -6.19 13.68 29.11
CA VAL A 154 -5.39 12.50 28.75
C VAL A 154 -5.97 11.27 29.44
N SER A 155 -6.45 10.33 28.65
CA SER A 155 -7.20 9.17 29.15
C SER A 155 -6.81 7.89 28.41
N GLY A 156 -7.09 6.74 29.01
CA GLY A 156 -6.69 5.44 28.48
C GLY A 156 -6.43 4.43 29.59
N GLU A 157 -6.25 3.16 29.24
CA GLU A 157 -5.99 2.10 30.20
C GLU A 157 -4.70 2.35 31.02
N SER A 158 -4.56 1.71 32.18
CA SER A 158 -3.29 1.71 32.91
C SER A 158 -2.16 1.14 32.04
N GLY A 159 -1.00 1.82 32.02
CA GLY A 159 0.14 1.47 31.17
C GLY A 159 0.04 1.94 29.71
N ALA A 160 -1.02 2.64 29.31
CA ALA A 160 -1.16 3.15 27.94
C ALA A 160 -0.27 4.37 27.61
N GLY A 161 0.45 4.93 28.59
CA GLY A 161 1.37 6.07 28.38
C GLY A 161 0.79 7.45 28.69
N LYS A 162 -0.31 7.55 29.45
CA LYS A 162 -0.95 8.82 29.83
C LYS A 162 0.04 9.83 30.45
N THR A 163 0.77 9.40 31.48
CA THR A 163 1.71 10.25 32.20
C THR A 163 2.85 10.77 31.30
N GLU A 164 3.31 9.98 30.33
CA GLU A 164 4.33 10.42 29.36
C GLU A 164 3.76 11.46 28.38
N SER A 165 2.54 11.26 27.87
CA SER A 165 1.85 12.28 27.06
C SER A 165 1.68 13.58 27.84
N THR A 166 1.27 13.51 29.11
CA THR A 166 1.15 14.67 30.02
C THR A 166 2.49 15.39 30.18
N LYS A 167 3.61 14.67 30.38
CA LYS A 167 4.95 15.26 30.44
C LYS A 167 5.31 16.01 29.16
N MET A 168 5.01 15.45 27.98
CA MET A 168 5.30 16.10 26.70
C MET A 168 4.48 17.39 26.50
N ILE A 169 3.20 17.37 26.86
CA ILE A 169 2.32 18.55 26.80
C ILE A 169 2.84 19.65 27.72
N MET A 170 3.18 19.31 28.97
CA MET A 170 3.73 20.28 29.93
C MET A 170 5.05 20.90 29.44
N ARG A 171 5.94 20.09 28.84
CA ARG A 171 7.20 20.57 28.25
C ARG A 171 6.96 21.56 27.10
N TYR A 172 5.97 21.30 26.26
CA TYR A 172 5.60 22.20 25.17
C TYR A 172 4.99 23.52 25.68
N LEU A 173 4.07 23.45 26.63
CA LEU A 173 3.46 24.63 27.24
C LEU A 173 4.50 25.50 27.97
N ALA A 174 5.48 24.87 28.63
CA ALA A 174 6.63 25.56 29.20
C ALA A 174 7.51 26.26 28.16
N TYR A 175 7.74 25.60 27.02
CA TYR A 175 8.46 26.19 25.90
C TYR A 175 7.74 27.43 25.34
N MET A 176 6.41 27.36 25.22
CA MET A 176 5.56 28.44 24.67
C MET A 176 5.36 29.62 25.63
N GLY A 177 5.10 29.34 26.91
CA GLY A 177 4.88 30.35 27.94
C GLY A 177 6.15 31.06 28.42
N GLY A 178 7.32 30.68 27.92
CA GLY A 178 8.59 31.31 28.25
C GLY A 178 9.04 31.07 29.69
N LYS A 179 10.33 31.34 29.95
CA LYS A 179 10.90 31.18 31.30
C LYS A 179 10.53 32.38 32.16
N ALA A 180 9.74 32.16 33.22
CA ALA A 180 9.78 33.06 34.37
C ALA A 180 11.18 32.93 35.00
N ALA A 181 12.02 33.94 34.78
CA ALA A 181 13.36 33.98 35.34
C ALA A 181 13.27 34.33 36.83
N SER A 182 13.10 33.33 37.68
CA SER A 182 13.42 33.42 39.10
C SER A 182 14.50 32.39 39.42
N GLU A 183 15.69 32.88 39.77
CA GLU A 183 16.76 32.14 40.47
C GLU A 183 17.08 30.71 39.95
N GLY A 184 17.11 30.50 38.63
CA GLY A 184 17.54 29.22 38.03
C GLY A 184 16.57 28.03 38.24
N ARG A 185 15.37 28.26 38.78
CA ARG A 185 14.32 27.25 38.96
C ARG A 185 13.10 27.62 38.12
N THR A 186 12.83 26.90 37.03
CA THR A 186 11.64 27.13 36.20
C THR A 186 10.42 26.43 36.80
N VAL A 187 9.24 27.02 36.67
CA VAL A 187 7.94 26.39 37.03
C VAL A 187 7.81 25.02 36.36
N GLU A 188 8.23 24.91 35.10
CA GLU A 188 8.35 23.63 34.37
C GLU A 188 9.17 22.58 35.15
N LYS A 189 10.38 22.95 35.59
CA LYS A 189 11.25 22.02 36.32
C LYS A 189 10.62 21.64 37.65
N GLN A 190 9.96 22.54 38.36
CA GLN A 190 9.27 22.22 39.62
C GLN A 190 8.08 21.29 39.40
N VAL A 191 7.25 21.53 38.38
CA VAL A 191 6.11 20.66 38.02
C VAL A 191 6.60 19.28 37.54
N LEU A 192 7.69 19.21 36.77
CA LEU A 192 8.26 17.93 36.35
C LEU A 192 8.89 17.16 37.50
N GLN A 193 9.56 17.86 38.42
CA GLN A 193 10.21 17.26 39.60
C GLN A 193 9.24 16.91 40.72
N SER A 194 8.00 17.43 40.72
CA SER A 194 6.95 16.99 41.64
C SER A 194 6.42 15.59 41.32
N ASN A 195 6.59 15.11 40.07
CA ASN A 195 6.12 13.79 39.67
C ASN A 195 6.78 12.65 40.47
N PRO A 196 8.12 12.53 40.59
CA PRO A 196 8.73 11.50 41.44
C PRO A 196 8.15 11.41 42.86
N VAL A 197 7.87 12.56 43.49
CA VAL A 197 7.26 12.60 44.83
C VAL A 197 5.82 12.09 44.81
N LEU A 198 5.00 12.55 43.87
CA LEU A 198 3.63 12.07 43.73
C LEU A 198 3.54 10.61 43.30
N GLU A 199 4.48 10.12 42.50
CA GLU A 199 4.58 8.72 42.08
C GLU A 199 4.98 7.83 43.28
N ALA A 200 5.94 8.26 44.10
CA ALA A 200 6.34 7.52 45.30
C ALA A 200 5.16 7.32 46.28
N PHE A 201 4.34 8.35 46.51
CA PHE A 201 3.26 8.33 47.51
C PHE A 201 1.87 8.02 46.93
N GLY A 202 1.70 8.05 45.61
CA GLY A 202 0.40 7.91 44.96
C GLY A 202 0.33 6.78 43.92
N ASN A 203 1.47 6.18 43.55
CA ASN A 203 1.49 5.06 42.62
C ASN A 203 1.83 3.74 43.31
N ALA A 204 1.33 2.66 42.71
CA ALA A 204 1.58 1.31 43.16
C ALA A 204 1.63 0.33 41.97
N LYS A 205 2.17 -0.87 42.22
CA LYS A 205 2.08 -2.01 41.29
C LYS A 205 0.67 -2.60 41.34
N THR A 206 0.02 -2.70 40.19
CA THR A 206 -1.26 -3.41 39.99
C THR A 206 -1.06 -4.63 39.08
N VAL A 207 -2.11 -5.43 38.87
CA VAL A 207 -2.07 -6.59 37.97
C VAL A 207 -1.63 -6.24 36.54
N ARG A 208 -1.95 -5.02 36.06
CA ARG A 208 -1.74 -4.62 34.66
C ARG A 208 -0.52 -3.71 34.43
N ASN A 209 0.01 -3.07 35.47
CA ASN A 209 1.07 -2.06 35.37
C ASN A 209 1.93 -2.03 36.66
N ASN A 210 3.25 -1.89 36.50
CA ASN A 210 4.19 -1.83 37.62
C ASN A 210 4.20 -0.47 38.35
N ASN A 211 3.82 0.62 37.68
CA ASN A 211 3.77 1.97 38.25
C ASN A 211 2.44 2.63 37.83
N SER A 212 1.35 2.28 38.52
CA SER A 212 0.00 2.76 38.22
C SER A 212 -0.41 3.85 39.20
N SER A 213 -0.78 5.03 38.70
CA SER A 213 -1.38 6.08 39.52
C SER A 213 -2.68 5.60 40.16
N ARG A 214 -2.78 5.68 41.48
CA ARG A 214 -3.99 5.33 42.27
C ARG A 214 -4.69 6.57 42.83
N PHE A 215 -4.53 7.69 42.12
CA PHE A 215 -5.20 8.97 42.31
C PHE A 215 -5.31 9.66 40.94
N GLY A 216 -6.31 10.53 40.79
CA GLY A 216 -6.43 11.44 39.65
C GLY A 216 -5.62 12.72 39.90
N LYS A 217 -4.93 13.21 38.88
CA LYS A 217 -4.10 14.41 38.93
C LYS A 217 -4.55 15.39 37.85
N PHE A 218 -4.96 16.59 38.26
CA PHE A 218 -5.21 17.70 37.37
C PHE A 218 -4.14 18.77 37.60
N VAL A 219 -3.33 19.02 36.58
CA VAL A 219 -2.24 20.00 36.63
C VAL A 219 -2.68 21.25 35.89
N GLU A 220 -2.94 22.32 36.63
CA GLU A 220 -3.28 23.64 36.11
C GLU A 220 -1.99 24.41 35.83
N ILE A 221 -1.73 24.76 34.57
CA ILE A 221 -0.68 25.73 34.23
C ILE A 221 -1.35 27.09 34.07
N GLN A 222 -0.89 28.07 34.83
CA GLN A 222 -1.49 29.39 34.93
C GLN A 222 -0.67 30.40 34.13
N PHE A 223 -1.36 31.26 33.39
CA PHE A 223 -0.75 32.23 32.50
C PHE A 223 -1.11 33.67 32.87
N ASP A 224 -0.17 34.59 32.66
CA ASP A 224 -0.41 36.02 32.73
C ASP A 224 -1.09 36.55 31.45
N GLN A 225 -1.49 37.83 31.46
CA GLN A 225 -2.12 38.48 30.30
C GLN A 225 -1.21 38.56 29.05
N LYS A 226 0.10 38.35 29.20
CA LYS A 226 1.07 38.34 28.10
C LYS A 226 1.30 36.93 27.55
N GLY A 227 0.60 35.92 28.09
CA GLY A 227 0.75 34.51 27.74
C GLY A 227 1.98 33.85 28.36
N LYS A 228 2.62 34.47 29.36
CA LYS A 228 3.73 33.85 30.09
C LYS A 228 3.23 33.02 31.27
N ILE A 229 3.97 31.99 31.64
CA ILE A 229 3.62 31.20 32.83
C ILE A 229 3.78 32.07 34.08
N SER A 230 2.68 32.27 34.81
CA SER A 230 2.65 32.98 36.09
C SER A 230 2.73 32.04 37.29
N GLY A 231 2.24 30.81 37.15
CA GLY A 231 2.24 29.79 38.20
C GLY A 231 1.73 28.44 37.70
N ALA A 232 1.65 27.47 38.61
CA ALA A 232 0.94 26.22 38.37
C ALA A 232 0.39 25.62 39.67
N ALA A 233 -0.64 24.79 39.55
CA ALA A 233 -1.27 24.11 40.67
C ALA A 233 -1.58 22.65 40.31
N VAL A 234 -1.37 21.75 41.27
CA VAL A 234 -1.73 20.34 41.18
C VAL A 234 -2.93 20.10 42.08
N ARG A 235 -4.05 19.70 41.48
CA ARG A 235 -5.23 19.21 42.19
C ARG A 235 -5.23 17.70 42.13
N THR A 236 -5.26 17.07 43.30
CA THR A 236 -5.41 15.61 43.40
C THR A 236 -6.83 15.26 43.73
N TYR A 237 -7.28 14.16 43.16
CA TYR A 237 -8.60 13.60 43.40
C TYR A 237 -8.45 12.09 43.62
N LEU A 238 -9.36 11.47 44.37
CA LEU A 238 -9.62 10.03 44.26
C LEU A 238 -8.42 9.13 44.68
N LEU A 239 -7.72 9.48 45.77
CA LEU A 239 -6.69 8.61 46.36
C LEU A 239 -7.29 7.31 46.90
N GLU A 240 -6.76 6.16 46.47
CA GLU A 240 -7.18 4.84 46.92
C GLU A 240 -6.71 4.54 48.36
N ARG A 241 -7.43 5.07 49.35
CA ARG A 241 -7.06 4.96 50.78
C ARG A 241 -6.97 3.52 51.28
N SER A 242 -7.85 2.63 50.82
CA SER A 242 -7.90 1.23 51.27
C SER A 242 -6.61 0.46 51.02
N ARG A 243 -5.87 0.81 49.95
CA ARG A 243 -4.59 0.17 49.58
C ARG A 243 -3.54 0.24 50.70
N VAL A 244 -3.60 1.26 51.55
CA VAL A 244 -2.67 1.43 52.67
C VAL A 244 -2.71 0.22 53.61
N CYS A 245 -3.90 -0.35 53.84
CA CYS A 245 -4.10 -1.44 54.80
C CYS A 245 -4.42 -2.79 54.15
N GLN A 246 -4.92 -2.79 52.90
CA GLN A 246 -5.41 -3.98 52.21
C GLN A 246 -4.84 -4.07 50.79
N ILE A 247 -4.22 -5.19 50.46
CA ILE A 247 -3.62 -5.45 49.14
C ILE A 247 -4.11 -6.80 48.62
N SER A 248 -4.37 -6.90 47.31
CA SER A 248 -4.68 -8.15 46.63
C SER A 248 -3.43 -8.72 45.95
N ASP A 249 -3.23 -10.04 45.94
CA ASP A 249 -2.14 -10.68 45.19
C ASP A 249 -2.48 -10.69 43.67
N PRO A 250 -1.58 -10.33 42.75
CA PRO A 250 -0.16 -9.95 42.90
C PRO A 250 0.15 -8.43 42.85
N GLU A 251 -0.59 -7.61 43.59
CA GLU A 251 -0.39 -6.15 43.68
C GLU A 251 0.54 -5.73 44.84
N ARG A 252 0.83 -4.43 44.95
CA ARG A 252 1.57 -3.82 46.05
C ARG A 252 0.83 -2.68 46.73
N ASN A 253 1.35 -2.29 47.89
CA ASN A 253 1.11 -0.98 48.48
C ASN A 253 1.81 0.14 47.67
N TYR A 254 1.65 1.38 48.12
CA TYR A 254 2.36 2.54 47.55
C TYR A 254 3.88 2.38 47.61
N HIS A 255 4.59 2.88 46.59
CA HIS A 255 6.03 2.67 46.44
C HIS A 255 6.85 3.20 47.63
N CYS A 256 6.43 4.29 48.28
CA CYS A 256 7.12 4.90 49.41
C CYS A 256 7.38 3.93 50.57
N PHE A 257 6.48 2.97 50.82
CA PHE A 257 6.64 1.97 51.87
C PHE A 257 7.76 0.96 51.56
N TYR A 258 7.94 0.59 50.29
CA TYR A 258 9.02 -0.31 49.89
C TYR A 258 10.35 0.45 49.80
N MET A 259 10.31 1.70 49.33
CA MET A 259 11.47 2.59 49.28
C MET A 259 12.08 2.84 50.67
N ILE A 260 11.26 3.11 51.70
CA ILE A 260 11.77 3.34 53.06
C ILE A 260 12.35 2.06 53.71
N CYS A 261 11.81 0.88 53.39
CA CYS A 261 12.41 -0.39 53.80
C CYS A 261 13.75 -0.69 53.08
N ALA A 262 13.98 -0.09 51.92
CA ALA A 262 15.22 -0.17 51.15
C ALA A 262 16.15 1.04 51.36
N ALA A 263 15.82 1.94 52.29
CA ALA A 263 16.62 3.13 52.62
C ALA A 263 18.01 2.76 53.20
N PRO A 264 18.95 3.71 53.25
CA PRO A 264 20.26 3.48 53.87
C PRO A 264 20.16 2.89 55.29
N PRO A 265 21.12 2.05 55.72
CA PRO A 265 21.05 1.34 57.00
C PRO A 265 20.82 2.26 58.20
N GLU A 266 21.42 3.44 58.20
CA GLU A 266 21.27 4.46 59.24
C GLU A 266 19.80 4.88 59.45
N GLU A 267 19.06 5.09 58.36
CA GLU A 267 17.65 5.48 58.41
C GLU A 267 16.75 4.32 58.80
N ARG A 268 17.06 3.12 58.30
CA ARG A 268 16.32 1.91 58.68
C ARG A 268 16.44 1.60 60.16
N GLU A 269 17.64 1.72 60.72
CA GLU A 269 17.88 1.51 62.15
C GLU A 269 17.16 2.58 62.99
N ARG A 270 17.24 3.85 62.55
CA ARG A 270 16.54 4.97 63.19
C ARG A 270 15.03 4.79 63.26
N TYR A 271 14.41 4.31 62.18
CA TYR A 271 12.97 4.07 62.11
C TYR A 271 12.57 2.65 62.54
N LYS A 272 13.52 1.82 63.01
CA LYS A 272 13.31 0.43 63.43
C LYS A 272 12.68 -0.46 62.34
N LEU A 273 13.05 -0.23 61.08
CA LEU A 273 12.49 -0.89 59.90
C LEU A 273 13.26 -2.17 59.50
N GLY A 274 12.49 -3.25 59.33
CA GLY A 274 12.97 -4.55 58.85
C GLY A 274 12.78 -4.76 57.34
N ASP A 275 12.80 -6.02 56.92
CA ASP A 275 12.44 -6.42 55.56
C ASP A 275 10.93 -6.17 55.31
N PRO A 276 10.50 -5.75 54.10
CA PRO A 276 9.09 -5.52 53.80
C PRO A 276 8.17 -6.70 54.13
N SER A 277 8.65 -7.95 54.05
CA SER A 277 7.87 -9.14 54.39
C SER A 277 7.45 -9.22 55.87
N THR A 278 8.11 -8.46 56.74
CA THR A 278 7.82 -8.43 58.18
C THR A 278 6.63 -7.54 58.55
N PHE A 279 6.17 -6.68 57.63
CA PHE A 279 5.07 -5.75 57.87
C PHE A 279 3.77 -6.25 57.24
N HIS A 280 2.71 -6.33 58.05
CA HIS A 280 1.38 -6.80 57.68
C HIS A 280 0.79 -6.01 56.50
N TYR A 281 1.04 -4.70 56.43
CA TYR A 281 0.58 -3.87 55.31
C TYR A 281 1.38 -4.05 54.01
N LEU A 282 2.44 -4.86 54.00
CA LEU A 282 3.28 -5.11 52.81
C LEU A 282 3.35 -6.60 52.42
N ASN A 283 2.98 -7.52 53.31
CA ASN A 283 3.14 -8.97 53.14
C ASN A 283 1.86 -9.74 52.76
N GLN A 284 0.77 -9.03 52.45
CA GLN A 284 -0.49 -9.64 52.00
C GLN A 284 -0.44 -10.20 50.56
N SER A 285 0.60 -9.84 49.82
CA SER A 285 0.84 -10.23 48.43
C SER A 285 2.22 -10.87 48.30
N ASN A 286 2.35 -11.82 47.37
CA ASN A 286 3.63 -12.48 47.09
C ASN A 286 4.59 -11.55 46.32
N CYS A 287 4.11 -10.41 45.83
CA CYS A 287 4.91 -9.49 45.03
C CYS A 287 5.63 -8.44 45.90
N ILE A 288 6.80 -8.77 46.45
CA ILE A 288 7.61 -7.86 47.30
C ILE A 288 8.76 -7.17 46.54
N LYS A 289 9.34 -7.79 45.49
CA LYS A 289 10.39 -7.18 44.63
C LYS A 289 9.94 -7.00 43.17
N LEU A 290 10.25 -5.84 42.59
CA LEU A 290 9.87 -5.50 41.21
C LEU A 290 11.03 -5.85 40.27
N GLU A 291 10.75 -6.52 39.16
CA GLU A 291 11.78 -6.84 38.17
C GLU A 291 12.31 -5.56 37.51
N GLY A 292 13.63 -5.36 37.57
CA GLY A 292 14.32 -4.25 36.92
C GLY A 292 14.24 -2.89 37.64
N LEU A 293 13.65 -2.82 38.84
CA LEU A 293 13.60 -1.61 39.66
C LEU A 293 14.47 -1.77 40.91
N ASP A 294 15.25 -0.73 41.23
CA ASP A 294 16.09 -0.69 42.43
C ASP A 294 15.47 0.29 43.44
N GLU A 295 14.75 -0.23 44.44
CA GLU A 295 14.02 0.59 45.43
C GLU A 295 14.95 1.54 46.21
N SER A 296 16.23 1.19 46.38
CA SER A 296 17.20 2.04 47.09
C SER A 296 17.58 3.28 46.28
N LYS A 297 17.70 3.15 44.95
CA LYS A 297 17.96 4.28 44.05
C LYS A 297 16.74 5.19 43.94
N GLU A 298 15.55 4.60 43.79
CA GLU A 298 14.28 5.33 43.74
C GLU A 298 14.04 6.15 45.02
N TYR A 299 14.40 5.61 46.19
CA TYR A 299 14.37 6.34 47.45
C TYR A 299 15.25 7.60 47.40
N LEU A 300 16.51 7.46 46.96
CA LEU A 300 17.44 8.59 46.85
C LEU A 300 17.00 9.62 45.80
N GLU A 301 16.43 9.19 44.68
CA GLU A 301 15.87 10.08 43.66
C GLU A 301 14.66 10.84 44.18
N THR A 302 13.79 10.17 44.95
CA THR A 302 12.63 10.80 45.60
C THR A 302 13.08 11.87 46.59
N ARG A 303 14.11 11.62 47.41
CA ARG A 303 14.68 12.62 48.33
C ARG A 303 15.25 13.83 47.59
N LYS A 304 16.00 13.61 46.51
CA LYS A 304 16.52 14.69 45.65
C LYS A 304 15.39 15.51 45.04
N ALA A 305 14.30 14.87 44.63
CA ALA A 305 13.12 15.56 44.12
C ALA A 305 12.45 16.41 45.21
N MET A 306 12.31 15.88 46.43
CA MET A 306 11.82 16.62 47.61
C MET A 306 12.67 17.87 47.90
N ASP A 307 14.00 17.77 47.83
CA ASP A 307 14.92 18.90 47.99
C ASP A 307 14.66 20.00 46.94
N ILE A 308 14.49 19.60 45.67
CA ILE A 308 14.25 20.54 44.56
C ILE A 308 12.90 21.27 44.71
N ILE A 309 11.89 20.59 45.25
CA ILE A 309 10.57 21.15 45.56
C ILE A 309 10.61 21.99 46.86
N GLY A 310 11.73 22.05 47.58
CA GLY A 310 11.84 22.86 48.79
C GLY A 310 11.13 22.25 50.00
N ILE A 311 11.07 20.92 50.06
CA ILE A 311 10.76 20.18 51.28
C ILE A 311 12.06 20.04 52.06
N SER A 312 12.14 20.65 53.24
CA SER A 312 13.38 20.68 54.04
C SER A 312 13.77 19.28 54.52
N SER A 313 15.04 19.08 54.87
CA SER A 313 15.49 17.78 55.41
C SER A 313 14.73 17.37 56.68
N GLU A 314 14.33 18.33 57.52
CA GLU A 314 13.48 18.10 58.70
C GLU A 314 12.07 17.66 58.32
N GLU A 315 11.48 18.27 57.28
CA GLU A 315 10.17 17.86 56.77
C GLU A 315 10.23 16.47 56.12
N GLN A 316 11.26 16.18 55.33
CA GLN A 316 11.49 14.84 54.75
C GLN A 316 11.58 13.77 55.83
N GLU A 317 12.35 14.03 56.87
CA GLU A 317 12.49 13.13 58.01
C GLU A 317 11.15 12.92 58.72
N ALA A 318 10.34 13.97 58.87
CA ALA A 318 9.01 13.87 59.46
C ALA A 318 8.03 13.06 58.59
N ILE A 319 8.09 13.22 57.27
CA ILE A 319 7.30 12.45 56.29
C ILE A 319 7.62 10.96 56.42
N PHE A 320 8.90 10.59 56.32
CA PHE A 320 9.32 9.19 56.37
C PHE A 320 9.10 8.58 57.77
N ARG A 321 9.21 9.37 58.83
CA ARG A 321 8.81 8.95 60.19
C ARG A 321 7.33 8.56 60.25
N VAL A 322 6.44 9.35 59.66
CA VAL A 322 4.99 9.05 59.61
C VAL A 322 4.74 7.78 58.79
N VAL A 323 5.41 7.61 57.65
CA VAL A 323 5.31 6.40 56.82
C VAL A 323 5.76 5.15 57.60
N ALA A 324 6.88 5.24 58.32
CA ALA A 324 7.36 4.17 59.19
C ALA A 324 6.39 3.86 60.35
N ALA A 325 5.80 4.90 60.96
CA ALA A 325 4.81 4.73 62.02
C ALA A 325 3.57 3.95 61.55
N ILE A 326 3.12 4.20 60.31
CA ILE A 326 2.01 3.46 59.69
C ILE A 326 2.36 1.97 59.52
N LEU A 327 3.58 1.65 59.09
CA LEU A 327 4.02 0.26 58.96
C LEU A 327 4.03 -0.48 60.29
N HIS A 328 4.57 0.14 61.34
CA HIS A 328 4.53 -0.45 62.68
C HIS A 328 3.12 -0.59 63.24
N LEU A 329 2.27 0.41 63.00
CA LEU A 329 0.86 0.36 63.41
C LEU A 329 0.15 -0.87 62.81
N GLY A 330 0.42 -1.23 61.56
CA GLY A 330 -0.17 -2.40 60.90
C GLY A 330 0.17 -3.76 61.53
N ASN A 331 1.28 -3.85 62.26
CA ASN A 331 1.68 -5.07 62.96
C ASN A 331 1.09 -5.21 64.37
N VAL A 332 0.28 -4.24 64.82
CA VAL A 332 -0.44 -4.36 66.09
C VAL A 332 -1.61 -5.34 65.91
N GLU A 333 -1.50 -6.51 66.52
CA GLU A 333 -2.60 -7.50 66.61
C GLU A 333 -3.34 -7.35 67.94
N PHE A 334 -4.65 -7.63 67.92
CA PHE A 334 -5.52 -7.56 69.09
C PHE A 334 -6.05 -8.95 69.45
N ALA A 335 -6.18 -9.22 70.75
CA ALA A 335 -6.83 -10.38 71.33
C ALA A 335 -7.95 -9.93 72.29
N GLU A 336 -8.83 -10.85 72.67
CA GLU A 336 -9.88 -10.59 73.67
C GLU A 336 -9.25 -10.11 74.98
N GLY A 337 -9.82 -9.04 75.53
CA GLY A 337 -9.41 -8.42 76.78
C GLY A 337 -9.95 -9.18 77.99
N ASP A 338 -9.91 -8.52 79.14
CA ASP A 338 -10.33 -9.14 80.41
C ASP A 338 -11.87 -9.15 80.56
N ASP A 339 -12.56 -8.20 79.91
CA ASP A 339 -14.00 -8.21 79.69
C ASP A 339 -14.30 -8.81 78.30
N GLY A 340 -15.31 -9.67 78.18
CA GLY A 340 -15.58 -10.45 76.94
C GLY A 340 -15.83 -9.63 75.66
N ASP A 341 -16.19 -8.34 75.78
CA ASP A 341 -16.39 -7.40 74.67
C ASP A 341 -15.24 -6.36 74.56
N SER A 342 -14.11 -6.58 75.23
CA SER A 342 -12.95 -5.69 75.22
C SER A 342 -11.78 -6.28 74.42
N SER A 343 -10.84 -5.43 74.02
CA SER A 343 -9.64 -5.82 73.28
C SER A 343 -8.37 -5.35 73.96
N LYS A 344 -7.30 -6.14 73.83
CA LYS A 344 -5.94 -5.79 74.23
C LYS A 344 -4.93 -6.21 73.16
N PRO A 345 -3.76 -5.57 73.08
CA PRO A 345 -2.67 -6.05 72.22
C PRO A 345 -2.36 -7.52 72.53
N LYS A 346 -2.26 -8.35 71.48
CA LYS A 346 -2.22 -9.82 71.58
C LYS A 346 -0.98 -10.35 72.29
N ASP A 347 0.19 -9.78 71.97
CA ASP A 347 1.49 -10.25 72.44
C ASP A 347 2.47 -9.09 72.64
N GLU A 348 3.62 -9.40 73.22
CA GLU A 348 4.68 -8.41 73.49
C GLU A 348 5.25 -7.81 72.19
N LYS A 349 5.18 -8.54 71.06
CA LYS A 349 5.54 -8.00 69.74
C LYS A 349 4.57 -6.91 69.30
N SER A 350 3.25 -7.14 69.41
CA SER A 350 2.23 -6.14 69.12
C SER A 350 2.39 -4.91 70.01
N LEU A 351 2.72 -5.11 71.30
CA LEU A 351 2.99 -4.02 72.24
C LEU A 351 4.27 -3.24 71.85
N SER A 352 5.32 -3.92 71.42
CA SER A 352 6.56 -3.30 70.92
C SER A 352 6.31 -2.46 69.66
N HIS A 353 5.49 -2.95 68.75
CA HIS A 353 5.09 -2.21 67.56
C HIS A 353 4.20 -1.00 67.89
N LEU A 354 3.29 -1.14 68.85
CA LEU A 354 2.47 -0.03 69.36
C LEU A 354 3.35 1.06 70.00
N ARG A 355 4.32 0.67 70.84
CA ARG A 355 5.32 1.58 71.43
C ARG A 355 6.13 2.31 70.37
N THR A 356 6.59 1.58 69.37
CA THR A 356 7.36 2.15 68.26
C THR A 356 6.51 3.12 67.45
N ALA A 357 5.24 2.79 67.18
CA ALA A 357 4.32 3.71 66.50
C ALA A 357 4.07 4.97 67.34
N ALA A 358 3.87 4.85 68.66
CA ALA A 358 3.72 6.00 69.55
C ALA A 358 4.97 6.89 69.60
N GLU A 359 6.16 6.29 69.64
CA GLU A 359 7.45 6.99 69.58
C GLU A 359 7.62 7.77 68.26
N LEU A 360 7.33 7.13 67.13
CA LEU A 360 7.44 7.76 65.80
C LEU A 360 6.36 8.85 65.60
N PHE A 361 5.13 8.64 66.08
CA PHE A 361 4.12 9.70 66.09
C PHE A 361 4.38 10.78 67.14
N MET A 362 5.33 10.56 68.07
CA MET A 362 5.59 11.40 69.23
C MET A 362 4.33 11.71 70.05
N CYS A 363 3.48 10.70 70.23
CA CYS A 363 2.26 10.77 71.03
C CYS A 363 2.35 9.86 72.26
N ASP A 364 1.37 9.96 73.16
CA ASP A 364 1.32 9.12 74.36
C ASP A 364 0.93 7.67 74.03
N GLU A 365 1.70 6.70 74.51
CA GLU A 365 1.49 5.26 74.25
C GLU A 365 0.12 4.79 74.74
N LYS A 366 -0.30 5.23 75.93
CA LYS A 366 -1.56 4.82 76.53
C LYS A 366 -2.73 5.43 75.77
N ALA A 367 -2.65 6.72 75.44
CA ALA A 367 -3.66 7.38 74.63
C ALA A 367 -3.78 6.76 73.23
N LEU A 368 -2.67 6.33 72.60
CA LEU A 368 -2.72 5.58 71.34
C LEU A 368 -3.45 4.25 71.52
N LYS A 369 -3.11 3.47 72.55
CA LYS A 369 -3.79 2.21 72.87
C LYS A 369 -5.30 2.42 73.08
N ASP A 370 -5.66 3.39 73.91
CA ASP A 370 -7.05 3.67 74.28
C ASP A 370 -7.84 4.14 73.05
N SER A 371 -7.23 4.95 72.17
CA SER A 371 -7.88 5.39 70.92
C SER A 371 -8.23 4.25 69.96
N LEU A 372 -7.49 3.14 70.02
CA LEU A 372 -7.67 1.95 69.19
C LEU A 372 -8.66 0.94 69.79
N CYS A 373 -8.71 0.85 71.12
CA CYS A 373 -9.50 -0.17 71.84
C CYS A 373 -10.81 0.39 72.44
N GLN A 374 -11.01 1.71 72.45
CA GLN A 374 -12.16 2.37 73.07
C GLN A 374 -12.80 3.39 72.12
N ARG A 375 -14.09 3.62 72.28
CA ARG A 375 -14.88 4.67 71.61
C ARG A 375 -15.64 5.51 72.61
N ILE A 376 -15.57 6.82 72.47
CA ILE A 376 -16.37 7.77 73.25
C ILE A 376 -17.65 8.07 72.46
N ILE A 377 -18.78 7.63 72.99
CA ILE A 377 -20.11 7.93 72.45
C ILE A 377 -20.63 9.15 73.20
N VAL A 378 -20.64 10.30 72.52
CA VAL A 378 -21.20 11.54 73.04
C VAL A 378 -22.73 11.46 72.93
N THR A 379 -23.42 11.27 74.05
CA THR A 379 -24.88 11.39 74.13
C THR A 379 -25.26 12.81 74.57
N ARG A 380 -26.55 13.18 74.52
CA ARG A 380 -26.99 14.54 74.87
C ARG A 380 -26.66 14.94 76.32
N ASP A 381 -26.55 13.96 77.21
CA ASP A 381 -26.39 14.19 78.64
C ASP A 381 -25.03 13.71 79.18
N GLU A 382 -24.39 12.69 78.57
CA GLU A 382 -23.10 12.14 79.04
C GLU A 382 -22.20 11.57 77.91
N ASN A 383 -20.88 11.51 78.16
CA ASN A 383 -19.90 10.81 77.31
C ASN A 383 -19.71 9.38 77.83
N ILE A 384 -20.18 8.39 77.08
CA ILE A 384 -20.05 6.97 77.44
C ILE A 384 -18.83 6.37 76.74
N VAL A 385 -17.89 5.81 77.49
CA VAL A 385 -16.75 5.06 76.92
C VAL A 385 -17.16 3.62 76.69
N LYS A 386 -17.19 3.20 75.42
CA LYS A 386 -17.47 1.83 74.99
C LYS A 386 -16.15 1.15 74.60
N THR A 387 -15.87 -0.02 75.17
CA THR A 387 -14.77 -0.87 74.73
C THR A 387 -15.10 -1.54 73.39
N LEU A 388 -14.07 -1.73 72.56
CA LEU A 388 -14.17 -2.38 71.26
C LEU A 388 -13.68 -3.82 71.36
N ASP A 389 -14.36 -4.72 70.66
CA ASP A 389 -13.90 -6.09 70.44
C ASP A 389 -12.64 -6.11 69.54
N PRO A 390 -11.91 -7.25 69.45
CA PRO A 390 -10.67 -7.33 68.68
C PRO A 390 -10.81 -7.00 67.19
N GLU A 391 -11.94 -7.31 66.54
CA GLU A 391 -12.17 -7.00 65.13
C GLU A 391 -12.46 -5.51 64.93
N ALA A 392 -13.26 -4.92 65.81
CA ALA A 392 -13.51 -3.48 65.82
C ALA A 392 -12.22 -2.67 66.11
N ALA A 393 -11.34 -3.17 66.97
CA ALA A 393 -10.04 -2.57 67.24
C ALA A 393 -9.09 -2.63 66.02
N LYS A 394 -9.05 -3.75 65.29
CA LYS A 394 -8.36 -3.85 63.98
C LYS A 394 -8.92 -2.83 62.99
N GLY A 395 -10.24 -2.73 62.89
CA GLY A 395 -10.91 -1.72 62.06
C GLY A 395 -10.51 -0.29 62.44
N SER A 396 -10.39 0.01 63.74
CA SER A 396 -9.94 1.31 64.22
C SER A 396 -8.47 1.60 63.88
N ARG A 397 -7.58 0.61 64.01
CA ARG A 397 -6.17 0.70 63.59
C ARG A 397 -6.04 1.03 62.11
N ASP A 398 -6.78 0.32 61.27
CA ASP A 398 -6.77 0.55 59.83
C ASP A 398 -7.36 1.93 59.49
N ALA A 399 -8.39 2.37 60.20
CA ALA A 399 -8.95 3.72 60.04
C ALA A 399 -7.93 4.82 60.37
N LEU A 400 -7.19 4.67 61.47
CA LEU A 400 -6.09 5.58 61.83
C LEU A 400 -5.02 5.62 60.73
N ALA A 401 -4.53 4.46 60.28
CA ALA A 401 -3.52 4.36 59.22
C ALA A 401 -3.96 5.06 57.92
N LYS A 402 -5.20 4.77 57.45
CA LYS A 402 -5.78 5.41 56.26
C LYS A 402 -5.90 6.93 56.40
N THR A 403 -6.33 7.40 57.56
CA THR A 403 -6.54 8.84 57.83
C THR A 403 -5.21 9.59 57.83
N VAL A 404 -4.21 9.07 58.54
CA VAL A 404 -2.86 9.65 58.60
C VAL A 404 -2.25 9.71 57.20
N TYR A 405 -2.31 8.63 56.43
CA TYR A 405 -1.76 8.59 55.08
C TYR A 405 -2.46 9.59 54.13
N SER A 406 -3.79 9.68 54.20
CA SER A 406 -4.54 10.64 53.38
C SER A 406 -4.16 12.08 53.71
N ARG A 407 -4.03 12.43 55.00
CA ARG A 407 -3.63 13.78 55.43
C ARG A 407 -2.20 14.10 55.03
N LEU A 408 -1.29 13.12 55.12
CA LEU A 408 0.09 13.24 54.64
C LEU A 408 0.13 13.53 53.14
N PHE A 409 -0.66 12.81 52.35
CA PHE A 409 -0.75 13.02 50.90
C PHE A 409 -1.31 14.41 50.56
N ASP A 410 -2.38 14.84 51.24
CA ASP A 410 -2.96 16.19 51.07
C ASP A 410 -1.94 17.28 51.42
N TRP A 411 -1.15 17.08 52.49
CA TRP A 411 -0.08 17.99 52.89
C TRP A 411 1.03 18.07 51.83
N LEU A 412 1.46 16.93 51.27
CA LEU A 412 2.47 16.89 50.21
C LEU A 412 2.02 17.69 48.99
N VAL A 413 0.76 17.51 48.57
CA VAL A 413 0.18 18.25 47.44
C VAL A 413 0.14 19.76 47.72
N ASN A 414 -0.29 20.17 48.92
CA ASN A 414 -0.29 21.58 49.32
C ASN A 414 1.12 22.18 49.35
N LYS A 415 2.11 21.45 49.88
CA LYS A 415 3.51 21.87 49.90
C LYS A 415 4.08 22.02 48.49
N ILE A 416 3.77 21.08 47.59
CA ILE A 416 4.12 21.15 46.17
C ILE A 416 3.51 22.41 45.54
N ASN A 417 2.23 22.69 45.75
CA ASN A 417 1.55 23.87 45.20
C ASN A 417 2.15 25.19 45.69
N ASN A 418 2.47 25.27 46.99
CA ASN A 418 3.14 26.44 47.57
C ASN A 418 4.53 26.66 46.97
N SER A 419 5.26 25.58 46.68
CA SER A 419 6.61 25.65 46.09
C SER A 419 6.62 26.04 44.61
N ILE A 420 5.66 25.52 43.84
CA ILE A 420 5.52 25.83 42.41
C ILE A 420 5.13 27.30 42.19
N GLY A 421 4.52 27.94 43.19
CA GLY A 421 4.11 29.33 43.14
C GLY A 421 2.77 29.49 42.42
N GLN A 422 1.71 28.89 42.96
CA GLN A 422 0.36 29.09 42.47
C GLN A 422 0.00 30.59 42.45
N ASP A 423 -0.46 31.09 41.31
CA ASP A 423 -1.00 32.44 41.11
C ASP A 423 -2.52 32.42 41.31
N PRO A 424 -3.04 32.93 42.44
CA PRO A 424 -4.49 32.93 42.71
C PRO A 424 -5.27 33.90 41.82
N ASN A 425 -4.58 34.84 41.17
CA ASN A 425 -5.20 35.92 40.39
C ASN A 425 -5.21 35.62 38.88
N SER A 426 -4.61 34.51 38.45
CA SER A 426 -4.59 34.13 37.04
C SER A 426 -6.01 33.82 36.54
N LYS A 427 -6.39 34.44 35.42
CA LYS A 427 -7.69 34.25 34.76
C LYS A 427 -7.64 33.23 33.60
N CYS A 428 -6.44 32.96 33.08
CA CYS A 428 -6.23 32.09 31.94
C CYS A 428 -5.36 30.91 32.38
N LEU A 429 -5.93 29.70 32.30
CA LEU A 429 -5.23 28.47 32.64
C LEU A 429 -5.39 27.41 31.55
N ILE A 430 -4.42 26.50 31.48
CA ILE A 430 -4.50 25.27 30.71
C ILE A 430 -4.35 24.12 31.70
N GLY A 431 -5.45 23.40 31.93
CA GLY A 431 -5.47 22.24 32.82
C GLY A 431 -5.16 20.96 32.08
N VAL A 432 -4.21 20.16 32.54
CA VAL A 432 -3.93 18.81 31.99
C VAL A 432 -4.43 17.77 32.97
N LEU A 433 -5.45 17.00 32.57
CA LEU A 433 -6.03 15.93 33.38
C LEU A 433 -5.37 14.60 33.06
N ASP A 434 -4.69 14.02 34.04
CA ASP A 434 -4.20 12.63 34.03
C ASP A 434 -5.02 11.84 35.06
N ILE A 435 -5.94 11.02 34.56
CA ILE A 435 -6.84 10.22 35.39
C ILE A 435 -6.76 8.74 35.00
N TYR A 436 -7.06 7.87 35.96
CA TYR A 436 -7.17 6.43 35.72
C TYR A 436 -8.21 6.14 34.61
N GLY A 437 -7.96 5.09 33.84
CA GLY A 437 -8.91 4.61 32.84
C GLY A 437 -10.00 3.73 33.47
N PHE A 438 -10.93 3.26 32.64
CA PHE A 438 -11.92 2.26 33.03
C PHE A 438 -11.24 0.97 33.52
N GLU A 439 -11.63 0.45 34.69
CA GLU A 439 -11.05 -0.74 35.30
C GLU A 439 -12.08 -1.87 35.40
N SER A 440 -11.72 -3.04 34.88
CA SER A 440 -12.48 -4.29 35.07
C SER A 440 -11.51 -5.43 35.34
N PHE A 441 -11.56 -5.95 36.57
CA PHE A 441 -10.74 -7.03 37.08
C PHE A 441 -11.59 -8.26 37.38
N LYS A 442 -10.93 -9.37 37.77
CA LYS A 442 -11.63 -10.58 38.22
C LYS A 442 -12.47 -10.33 39.48
N THR A 443 -11.97 -9.46 40.35
CA THR A 443 -12.61 -9.04 41.60
C THR A 443 -12.69 -7.51 41.61
N ASN A 444 -13.90 -6.95 41.47
CA ASN A 444 -14.12 -5.50 41.46
C ASN A 444 -14.76 -5.06 42.78
N SER A 445 -14.15 -4.09 43.44
CA SER A 445 -14.56 -3.58 44.74
C SER A 445 -15.12 -2.14 44.61
N PHE A 446 -15.40 -1.50 45.75
CA PHE A 446 -15.88 -0.13 45.86
C PHE A 446 -14.98 0.89 45.12
N GLU A 447 -13.67 0.65 45.10
CA GLU A 447 -12.69 1.48 44.41
C GLU A 447 -12.91 1.47 42.90
N GLN A 448 -13.04 0.27 42.29
CA GLN A 448 -13.37 0.15 40.86
C GLN A 448 -14.73 0.77 40.55
N PHE A 449 -15.70 0.65 41.46
CA PHE A 449 -17.01 1.28 41.31
C PHE A 449 -16.90 2.81 41.21
N CYS A 450 -16.13 3.43 42.12
CA CYS A 450 -15.81 4.86 42.06
C CYS A 450 -15.03 5.22 40.77
N ILE A 451 -14.01 4.45 40.43
CA ILE A 451 -13.19 4.66 39.22
C ILE A 451 -14.04 4.65 37.95
N ASN A 452 -14.94 3.67 37.82
CA ASN A 452 -15.79 3.50 36.66
C ASN A 452 -16.90 4.56 36.61
N LEU A 453 -17.42 5.02 37.76
CA LEU A 453 -18.32 6.18 37.82
C LEU A 453 -17.66 7.44 37.26
N THR A 454 -16.39 7.71 37.61
CA THR A 454 -15.66 8.84 37.03
C THR A 454 -15.51 8.72 35.52
N ASN A 455 -15.15 7.54 35.02
CA ASN A 455 -15.02 7.32 33.58
C ASN A 455 -16.37 7.47 32.86
N GLU A 456 -17.47 7.00 33.46
CA GLU A 456 -18.83 7.17 32.93
C GLU A 456 -19.19 8.67 32.78
N LYS A 457 -18.87 9.49 33.79
CA LYS A 457 -19.11 10.95 33.73
C LYS A 457 -18.20 11.67 32.74
N LEU A 458 -16.91 11.33 32.70
CA LEU A 458 -15.98 11.92 31.73
C LEU A 458 -16.39 11.53 30.30
N GLN A 459 -16.89 10.31 30.10
CA GLN A 459 -17.42 9.87 28.82
C GLN A 459 -18.69 10.64 28.44
N GLN A 460 -19.58 10.92 29.39
CA GLN A 460 -20.76 11.75 29.15
C GLN A 460 -20.35 13.17 28.69
N HIS A 461 -19.45 13.81 29.45
CA HIS A 461 -18.92 15.13 29.09
C HIS A 461 -18.29 15.14 27.70
N PHE A 462 -17.51 14.10 27.39
CA PHE A 462 -16.93 13.92 26.06
C PHE A 462 -17.98 13.78 24.96
N ASN A 463 -19.01 12.93 25.15
CA ASN A 463 -20.07 12.73 24.17
C ASN A 463 -20.83 14.05 23.91
N GLN A 464 -21.19 14.78 24.97
CA GLN A 464 -21.87 16.07 24.86
C GLN A 464 -21.02 17.11 24.13
N HIS A 465 -19.72 17.18 24.45
CA HIS A 465 -18.82 18.14 23.83
C HIS A 465 -18.52 17.81 22.36
N VAL A 466 -18.18 16.55 22.03
CA VAL A 466 -17.95 16.12 20.64
C VAL A 466 -19.19 16.38 19.79
N PHE A 467 -20.38 16.09 20.34
CA PHE A 467 -21.63 16.38 19.66
C PHE A 467 -21.83 17.88 19.45
N LYS A 468 -21.55 18.73 20.46
CA LYS A 468 -21.64 20.18 20.34
C LYS A 468 -20.67 20.73 19.28
N MET A 469 -19.42 20.28 19.26
CA MET A 469 -18.44 20.69 18.25
C MET A 469 -18.89 20.36 16.82
N GLU A 470 -19.48 19.18 16.60
CA GLU A 470 -20.05 18.81 15.29
C GLU A 470 -21.15 19.78 14.86
N GLN A 471 -22.03 20.17 15.78
CA GLN A 471 -23.10 21.13 15.50
C GLN A 471 -22.56 22.53 15.18
N GLU A 472 -21.53 22.97 15.90
CA GLU A 472 -20.88 24.26 15.67
C GLU A 472 -20.24 24.32 14.27
N GLU A 473 -19.56 23.25 13.82
CA GLU A 473 -19.02 23.18 12.45
C GLU A 473 -20.15 23.21 11.40
N TYR A 474 -21.24 22.47 11.62
CA TYR A 474 -22.38 22.48 10.70
C TYR A 474 -23.06 23.85 10.62
N THR A 475 -23.10 24.56 11.74
CA THR A 475 -23.62 25.93 11.81
C THR A 475 -22.70 26.92 11.11
N LYS A 476 -21.38 26.80 11.30
CA LYS A 476 -20.36 27.62 10.64
C LYS A 476 -20.39 27.49 9.12
N GLU A 477 -20.59 26.27 8.63
CA GLU A 477 -20.67 25.94 7.21
C GLU A 477 -22.07 26.09 6.62
N GLU A 478 -23.06 26.49 7.42
CA GLU A 478 -24.46 26.74 7.02
C GLU A 478 -25.13 25.56 6.29
N ILE A 479 -24.82 24.33 6.71
CA ILE A 479 -25.42 23.13 6.10
C ILE A 479 -26.80 22.83 6.68
N ASN A 480 -27.66 22.15 5.90
CA ASN A 480 -28.96 21.70 6.39
C ASN A 480 -28.79 20.36 7.13
N TRP A 481 -28.85 20.41 8.46
CA TRP A 481 -28.72 19.24 9.32
C TRP A 481 -29.89 19.15 10.31
N SER A 482 -30.30 17.91 10.62
CA SER A 482 -31.30 17.60 11.64
C SER A 482 -30.62 17.09 12.90
N TYR A 483 -31.23 17.31 14.07
CA TYR A 483 -30.72 16.77 15.33
C TYR A 483 -30.47 15.26 15.23
N ILE A 484 -29.24 14.84 15.52
CA ILE A 484 -28.84 13.43 15.51
C ILE A 484 -29.11 12.87 16.91
N GLU A 485 -29.93 11.82 16.99
CA GLU A 485 -30.18 11.11 18.23
C GLU A 485 -28.88 10.39 18.67
N PHE A 486 -28.32 10.80 19.80
CA PHE A 486 -27.09 10.23 20.36
C PHE A 486 -27.42 9.27 21.51
N ILE A 487 -26.59 8.23 21.69
CA ILE A 487 -26.74 7.29 22.80
C ILE A 487 -26.16 7.94 24.05
N ASP A 488 -27.03 8.53 24.87
CA ASP A 488 -26.66 9.06 26.18
C ASP A 488 -26.44 7.92 27.19
N ASN A 489 -25.49 8.11 28.09
CA ASN A 489 -25.21 7.24 29.23
C ASN A 489 -25.75 7.80 30.56
N GLN A 490 -26.61 8.82 30.49
CA GLN A 490 -27.33 9.38 31.63
C GLN A 490 -28.13 8.31 32.41
N ASP A 491 -28.60 7.25 31.77
CA ASP A 491 -29.33 6.16 32.43
C ASP A 491 -28.48 5.39 33.46
N VAL A 492 -27.19 5.16 33.16
CA VAL A 492 -26.22 4.55 34.09
C VAL A 492 -25.85 5.53 35.19
N LEU A 493 -25.68 6.81 34.87
CA LEU A 493 -25.37 7.84 35.86
C LEU A 493 -26.53 8.05 36.85
N ASP A 494 -27.77 8.05 36.37
CA ASP A 494 -28.98 8.10 37.20
C ASP A 494 -29.06 6.89 38.13
N LEU A 495 -28.76 5.69 37.63
CA LEU A 495 -28.72 4.47 38.44
C LEU A 495 -27.75 4.62 39.63
N ILE A 496 -26.59 5.24 39.42
CA ILE A 496 -25.55 5.36 40.44
C ILE A 496 -25.78 6.55 41.38
N GLU A 497 -26.13 7.72 40.84
CA GLU A 497 -26.05 9.00 41.56
C GLU A 497 -27.38 9.65 41.93
N LYS A 498 -28.50 9.27 41.31
CA LYS A 498 -29.78 9.96 41.49
C LYS A 498 -30.22 9.92 42.95
N LYS A 499 -30.74 11.06 43.44
CA LYS A 499 -31.33 11.15 44.79
C LYS A 499 -32.82 11.49 44.65
N PRO A 500 -33.75 10.74 45.29
CA PRO A 500 -33.53 9.49 46.03
C PRO A 500 -33.36 8.27 45.12
N GLY A 501 -32.78 7.18 45.65
CA GLY A 501 -32.83 5.86 45.02
C GLY A 501 -31.71 5.50 44.04
N GLY A 502 -30.57 6.20 44.03
CA GLY A 502 -29.34 5.76 43.37
C GLY A 502 -28.48 4.86 44.26
N ILE A 503 -27.58 4.07 43.67
CA ILE A 503 -26.74 3.10 44.40
C ILE A 503 -25.96 3.75 45.55
N ILE A 504 -25.36 4.94 45.33
CA ILE A 504 -24.62 5.65 46.39
C ILE A 504 -25.55 6.06 47.53
N ALA A 505 -26.76 6.53 47.24
CA ALA A 505 -27.72 6.92 48.27
C ALA A 505 -28.19 5.69 49.09
N LEU A 506 -28.45 4.56 48.42
CA LEU A 506 -28.80 3.31 49.08
C LEU A 506 -27.66 2.76 49.94
N LEU A 507 -26.42 2.93 49.48
CA LEU A 507 -25.22 2.55 50.24
C LEU A 507 -25.06 3.42 51.48
N ASP A 508 -25.28 4.73 51.37
CA ASP A 508 -25.23 5.66 52.50
C ASP A 508 -26.31 5.34 53.54
N GLU A 509 -27.54 5.04 53.11
CA GLU A 509 -28.61 4.57 53.99
C GLU A 509 -28.25 3.26 54.69
N ALA A 510 -27.65 2.31 53.97
CA ALA A 510 -27.21 1.03 54.52
C ALA A 510 -26.07 1.20 55.54
N CYS A 511 -25.15 2.15 55.33
CA CYS A 511 -24.09 2.45 56.29
C CYS A 511 -24.60 3.07 57.61
N MET A 512 -25.74 3.78 57.56
CA MET A 512 -26.35 4.40 58.74
C MET A 512 -27.14 3.42 59.61
N LEU A 513 -27.52 2.26 59.06
CA LEU A 513 -28.32 1.25 59.75
C LEU A 513 -27.42 0.27 60.51
N PRO A 514 -27.52 0.16 61.87
CA PRO A 514 -26.60 -0.64 62.67
C PRO A 514 -26.58 -2.15 62.37
N ARG A 515 -27.68 -2.69 61.82
CA ARG A 515 -27.85 -4.13 61.50
C ARG A 515 -27.73 -4.44 60.00
N SER A 516 -27.32 -3.47 59.18
CA SER A 516 -27.19 -3.67 57.73
C SER A 516 -25.89 -4.39 57.41
N THR A 517 -25.99 -5.51 56.68
CA THR A 517 -24.87 -6.27 56.14
C THR A 517 -24.76 -6.08 54.63
N HIS A 518 -23.62 -6.44 54.04
CA HIS A 518 -23.42 -6.38 52.58
C HIS A 518 -24.48 -7.21 51.82
N GLU A 519 -24.94 -8.33 52.37
CA GLU A 519 -26.02 -9.14 51.78
C GLU A 519 -27.36 -8.41 51.79
N THR A 520 -27.71 -7.75 52.91
CA THR A 520 -28.95 -6.96 52.98
C THR A 520 -28.92 -5.77 52.02
N PHE A 521 -27.75 -5.14 51.85
CA PHE A 521 -27.54 -4.10 50.85
C PHE A 521 -27.75 -4.63 49.42
N ALA A 522 -27.12 -5.76 49.07
CA ALA A 522 -27.29 -6.39 47.76
C ALA A 522 -28.76 -6.76 47.47
N GLN A 523 -29.48 -7.31 48.47
CA GLN A 523 -30.90 -7.62 48.34
C GLN A 523 -31.75 -6.36 48.10
N LYS A 524 -31.44 -5.25 48.79
CA LYS A 524 -32.10 -3.96 48.56
C LYS A 524 -31.87 -3.45 47.14
N LEU A 525 -30.66 -3.61 46.59
CA LEU A 525 -30.37 -3.28 45.19
C LEU A 525 -31.20 -4.14 44.22
N TYR A 526 -31.28 -5.46 44.44
CA TYR A 526 -32.07 -6.35 43.59
C TYR A 526 -33.57 -6.05 43.62
N GLN A 527 -34.10 -5.68 44.78
CA GLN A 527 -35.51 -5.30 44.92
C GLN A 527 -35.79 -3.97 44.20
N THR A 528 -34.87 -3.00 44.30
CA THR A 528 -35.03 -1.67 43.72
C THR A 528 -34.88 -1.68 42.19
N TYR A 529 -33.92 -2.43 41.64
CA TYR A 529 -33.53 -2.36 40.22
C TYR A 529 -33.86 -3.61 39.40
N LYS A 530 -34.79 -4.47 39.85
CA LYS A 530 -35.13 -5.75 39.20
C LYS A 530 -35.38 -5.66 37.69
N ASN A 531 -35.98 -4.56 37.23
CA ASN A 531 -36.37 -4.33 35.83
C ASN A 531 -35.48 -3.29 35.11
N HIS A 532 -34.40 -2.81 35.74
CA HIS A 532 -33.56 -1.77 35.17
C HIS A 532 -32.63 -2.35 34.11
N LYS A 533 -32.62 -1.77 32.90
CA LYS A 533 -31.85 -2.30 31.74
C LYS A 533 -30.34 -2.40 32.00
N ARG A 534 -29.80 -1.51 32.84
CA ARG A 534 -28.36 -1.41 33.15
C ARG A 534 -27.92 -2.13 34.41
N PHE A 535 -28.83 -2.84 35.08
CA PHE A 535 -28.53 -3.55 36.32
C PHE A 535 -28.89 -5.03 36.17
N ALA A 536 -27.95 -5.91 36.52
CA ALA A 536 -28.15 -7.35 36.44
C ALA A 536 -27.70 -8.06 37.72
N LYS A 537 -28.44 -9.10 38.10
CA LYS A 537 -28.06 -10.01 39.17
C LYS A 537 -27.20 -11.15 38.62
N PRO A 538 -25.97 -11.37 39.12
CA PRO A 538 -25.14 -12.51 38.76
C PRO A 538 -25.83 -13.84 39.08
N LYS A 539 -25.65 -14.87 38.23
CA LYS A 539 -26.30 -16.18 38.40
C LYS A 539 -25.73 -17.00 39.56
N LEU A 540 -24.42 -16.84 39.84
CA LEU A 540 -23.66 -17.67 40.77
C LEU A 540 -23.53 -17.07 42.18
N SER A 541 -23.47 -15.74 42.27
CA SER A 541 -23.27 -15.02 43.54
C SER A 541 -24.61 -14.53 44.13
N ARG A 542 -24.73 -14.60 45.45
CA ARG A 542 -25.92 -14.15 46.19
C ARG A 542 -25.83 -12.69 46.64
N SER A 543 -24.63 -12.11 46.64
CA SER A 543 -24.34 -10.77 47.18
C SER A 543 -23.79 -9.80 46.13
N ASP A 544 -23.33 -10.25 44.97
CA ASP A 544 -22.71 -9.36 43.96
C ASP A 544 -23.72 -8.71 43.03
N PHE A 545 -23.39 -7.58 42.41
CA PHE A 545 -24.24 -6.95 41.40
C PHE A 545 -23.46 -6.57 40.15
N THR A 546 -24.13 -6.58 38.99
CA THR A 546 -23.52 -6.20 37.72
C THR A 546 -24.12 -4.90 37.21
N ILE A 547 -23.27 -3.96 36.80
CA ILE A 547 -23.67 -2.75 36.08
C ILE A 547 -23.19 -2.86 34.64
N CYS A 548 -24.08 -2.57 33.70
CA CYS A 548 -23.77 -2.47 32.27
C CYS A 548 -23.27 -1.06 31.96
N HIS A 549 -21.96 -0.82 32.12
CA HIS A 549 -21.32 0.46 31.79
C HIS A 549 -21.18 0.65 30.27
N TYR A 550 -20.82 1.86 29.82
CA TYR A 550 -20.55 2.11 28.40
C TYR A 550 -19.43 1.23 27.83
N ALA A 551 -18.44 0.88 28.66
CA ALA A 551 -17.27 0.07 28.28
C ALA A 551 -17.52 -1.45 28.36
N GLY A 552 -18.62 -1.89 28.98
CA GLY A 552 -18.97 -3.30 29.17
C GLY A 552 -19.53 -3.61 30.57
N ASP A 553 -19.89 -4.87 30.77
CA ASP A 553 -20.47 -5.34 32.02
C ASP A 553 -19.39 -5.53 33.09
N VAL A 554 -19.63 -4.96 34.29
CA VAL A 554 -18.73 -5.10 35.44
C VAL A 554 -19.50 -5.63 36.63
N THR A 555 -19.04 -6.75 37.18
CA THR A 555 -19.59 -7.35 38.41
C THR A 555 -18.78 -6.88 39.62
N TYR A 556 -19.48 -6.26 40.57
CA TYR A 556 -18.93 -5.72 41.81
C TYR A 556 -19.28 -6.59 43.01
N GLN A 557 -18.28 -6.81 43.87
CA GLN A 557 -18.39 -7.62 45.08
C GLN A 557 -18.78 -6.74 46.28
N THR A 558 -19.94 -6.99 46.89
CA THR A 558 -20.48 -6.11 47.95
C THR A 558 -19.86 -6.31 49.32
N GLU A 559 -19.11 -7.40 49.53
CA GLU A 559 -18.61 -7.84 50.84
C GLU A 559 -18.02 -6.71 51.69
N LEU A 560 -17.15 -5.90 51.09
CA LEU A 560 -16.45 -4.79 51.77
C LEU A 560 -17.03 -3.40 51.44
N PHE A 561 -18.14 -3.29 50.71
CA PHE A 561 -18.67 -1.98 50.26
C PHE A 561 -19.08 -1.08 51.44
N LEU A 562 -19.75 -1.64 52.45
CA LEU A 562 -20.21 -0.87 53.61
C LEU A 562 -19.03 -0.36 54.43
N ASP A 563 -18.05 -1.22 54.70
CA ASP A 563 -16.90 -0.88 55.53
C ASP A 563 -15.95 0.08 54.83
N LYS A 564 -15.83 -0.04 53.50
CA LYS A 564 -15.08 0.91 52.67
C LYS A 564 -15.78 2.26 52.55
N ASN A 565 -17.11 2.31 52.51
CA ASN A 565 -17.84 3.58 52.36
C ASN A 565 -17.95 4.38 53.68
N LYS A 566 -17.78 3.73 54.83
CA LYS A 566 -17.77 4.34 56.16
C LYS A 566 -16.48 5.14 56.39
N ASP A 567 -16.50 6.45 56.11
CA ASP A 567 -15.40 7.38 56.40
C ASP A 567 -15.57 8.03 57.79
N TYR A 568 -15.47 7.25 58.86
CA TYR A 568 -15.48 7.83 60.21
C TYR A 568 -14.10 8.39 60.53
N VAL A 569 -13.98 9.73 60.53
CA VAL A 569 -12.89 10.36 61.27
C VAL A 569 -13.21 10.17 62.74
N VAL A 570 -12.44 9.30 63.36
CA VAL A 570 -12.49 9.04 64.77
C VAL A 570 -11.99 10.28 65.51
N ALA A 571 -12.83 10.87 66.37
CA ALA A 571 -12.50 12.09 67.11
C ALA A 571 -11.28 11.88 68.02
N GLU A 572 -11.14 10.69 68.59
CA GLU A 572 -10.06 10.28 69.48
C GLU A 572 -8.71 10.20 68.76
N HIS A 573 -8.69 9.72 67.51
CA HIS A 573 -7.50 9.72 66.66
C HIS A 573 -7.08 11.16 66.33
N GLN A 574 -8.05 12.03 66.06
CA GLN A 574 -7.77 13.45 65.81
C GLN A 574 -7.24 14.15 67.05
N ALA A 575 -7.83 13.92 68.23
CA ALA A 575 -7.37 14.49 69.49
C ALA A 575 -5.98 13.98 69.90
N LEU A 576 -5.70 12.69 69.67
CA LEU A 576 -4.39 12.09 69.94
C LEU A 576 -3.28 12.72 69.10
N LEU A 577 -3.50 12.83 67.80
CA LEU A 577 -2.47 13.31 66.87
C LEU A 577 -2.35 14.83 66.87
N SER A 578 -3.42 15.58 67.19
CA SER A 578 -3.34 17.02 67.41
C SER A 578 -2.51 17.38 68.65
N ALA A 579 -2.51 16.51 69.67
CA ALA A 579 -1.69 16.62 70.88
C ALA A 579 -0.25 16.07 70.73
N SER A 580 0.15 15.62 69.54
CA SER A 580 1.50 15.12 69.29
C SER A 580 2.55 16.20 69.55
N LYS A 581 3.69 15.81 70.12
CA LYS A 581 4.87 16.69 70.30
C LYS A 581 5.57 16.99 68.96
N CYS A 582 5.26 16.24 67.92
CA CYS A 582 5.77 16.48 66.58
C CYS A 582 4.92 17.56 65.89
N ALA A 583 5.50 18.74 65.66
CA ALA A 583 4.84 19.85 64.97
C ALA A 583 4.29 19.47 63.57
N PHE A 584 4.97 18.57 62.87
CA PHE A 584 4.50 18.06 61.58
C PHE A 584 3.23 17.22 61.73
N VAL A 585 3.22 16.24 62.66
CA VAL A 585 2.07 15.36 62.90
C VAL A 585 0.87 16.15 63.42
N SER A 586 1.06 17.06 64.38
CA SER A 586 -0.02 17.92 64.85
C SER A 586 -0.52 18.88 63.77
N GLY A 587 0.35 19.35 62.88
CA GLY A 587 -0.02 20.14 61.70
C GLY A 587 -0.89 19.39 60.69
N LEU A 588 -0.78 18.05 60.59
CA LEU A 588 -1.68 17.23 59.77
C LEU A 588 -3.12 17.15 60.35
N PHE A 589 -3.28 17.44 61.65
CA PHE A 589 -4.53 17.34 62.40
C PHE A 589 -4.85 18.64 63.15
N PRO A 590 -5.22 19.73 62.44
CA PRO A 590 -5.57 21.00 63.08
C PRO A 590 -6.80 20.87 64.00
N PHE A 591 -6.81 21.62 65.10
CA PHE A 591 -7.96 21.71 66.02
C PHE A 591 -9.16 22.31 65.29
N LEU A 592 -10.28 21.59 65.28
CA LEU A 592 -11.56 22.10 64.78
C LEU A 592 -12.16 23.05 65.84
N SER A 593 -12.61 24.24 65.42
CA SER A 593 -13.32 25.17 66.30
C SER A 593 -14.68 24.60 66.74
N GLU A 594 -15.08 24.90 67.99
CA GLU A 594 -16.29 24.37 68.63
C GLU A 594 -17.59 24.63 67.85
N ASP A 595 -17.66 25.67 67.01
CA ASP A 595 -18.85 25.98 66.20
C ASP A 595 -19.13 24.97 65.06
N SER A 596 -18.12 24.20 64.64
CA SER A 596 -18.27 23.17 63.61
C SER A 596 -18.84 21.84 64.15
N SER A 597 -18.77 21.63 65.46
CA SER A 597 -19.13 20.38 66.14
C SER A 597 -20.62 20.02 66.08
N LYS A 598 -21.51 21.01 65.90
CA LYS A 598 -22.97 20.81 65.86
C LYS A 598 -23.50 20.35 64.50
N SER A 599 -22.66 20.23 63.46
CA SER A 599 -23.10 19.96 62.08
C SER A 599 -22.48 18.73 61.42
N SER A 600 -21.83 17.84 62.18
CA SER A 600 -21.22 16.59 61.68
C SER A 600 -22.29 15.60 61.20
N LYS A 601 -22.93 15.90 60.06
CA LYS A 601 -23.70 14.95 59.27
C LYS A 601 -22.74 13.87 58.78
N PHE A 602 -23.11 12.60 58.95
CA PHE A 602 -22.41 11.47 58.35
C PHE A 602 -22.10 11.78 56.88
N SER A 603 -20.82 11.72 56.53
CA SER A 603 -20.31 12.01 55.20
C SER A 603 -19.58 10.77 54.73
N SER A 604 -20.20 10.03 53.81
CA SER A 604 -19.61 8.81 53.26
C SER A 604 -18.52 9.12 52.23
N ILE A 605 -17.64 8.15 51.97
CA ILE A 605 -16.65 8.27 50.90
C ILE A 605 -17.36 8.50 49.55
N GLY A 606 -18.43 7.75 49.26
CA GLY A 606 -19.19 7.88 48.01
C GLY A 606 -19.81 9.26 47.82
N SER A 607 -20.35 9.88 48.87
CA SER A 607 -20.90 11.24 48.79
C SER A 607 -19.81 12.31 48.62
N ARG A 608 -18.67 12.20 49.34
CA ARG A 608 -17.51 13.10 49.15
C ARG A 608 -16.93 12.96 47.75
N PHE A 609 -16.79 11.72 47.29
CA PHE A 609 -16.32 11.37 45.95
C PHE A 609 -17.20 12.03 44.88
N LYS A 610 -18.52 11.90 44.99
CA LYS A 610 -19.47 12.55 44.08
C LYS A 610 -19.31 14.07 44.06
N GLN A 611 -19.13 14.72 45.21
CA GLN A 611 -18.93 16.17 45.30
C GLN A 611 -17.62 16.62 44.64
N GLN A 612 -16.52 15.90 44.89
CA GLN A 612 -15.22 16.19 44.26
C GLN A 612 -15.28 16.02 42.74
N LEU A 613 -15.92 14.94 42.26
CA LEU A 613 -16.10 14.69 40.84
C LEU A 613 -16.97 15.76 40.17
N GLN A 614 -18.02 16.23 40.85
CA GLN A 614 -18.87 17.31 40.36
C GLN A 614 -18.09 18.62 40.21
N SER A 615 -17.26 18.98 41.20
CA SER A 615 -16.40 20.17 41.14
C SER A 615 -15.35 20.09 40.02
N LEU A 616 -14.80 18.90 39.76
CA LEU A 616 -13.90 18.68 38.62
C LEU A 616 -14.64 18.91 37.29
N LEU A 617 -15.85 18.37 37.14
CA LEU A 617 -16.62 18.51 35.90
C LEU A 617 -17.11 19.94 35.66
N GLU A 618 -17.46 20.67 36.72
CA GLU A 618 -17.78 22.11 36.64
C GLU A 618 -16.57 22.90 36.13
N THR A 619 -15.38 22.58 36.65
CA THR A 619 -14.12 23.17 36.18
C THR A 619 -13.88 22.86 34.70
N LEU A 620 -14.05 21.59 34.30
CA LEU A 620 -13.88 21.18 32.90
C LEU A 620 -14.92 21.83 31.97
N SER A 621 -16.17 21.96 32.40
CA SER A 621 -17.25 22.56 31.61
C SER A 621 -17.08 24.07 31.43
N ALA A 622 -16.33 24.73 32.31
CA ALA A 622 -15.96 26.14 32.19
C ALA A 622 -14.73 26.36 31.28
N THR A 623 -14.09 25.29 30.83
CA THR A 623 -12.93 25.32 29.93
C THR A 623 -13.26 24.73 28.57
N GLU A 624 -12.46 25.05 27.56
CA GLU A 624 -12.53 24.36 26.27
C GLU A 624 -11.71 23.06 26.31
N PRO A 625 -12.34 21.87 26.16
CA PRO A 625 -11.68 20.59 26.34
C PRO A 625 -11.06 20.03 25.05
N HIS A 626 -9.84 19.50 25.17
CA HIS A 626 -9.08 18.82 24.13
C HIS A 626 -8.83 17.37 24.57
N TYR A 627 -8.93 16.40 23.66
CA TYR A 627 -8.91 14.97 24.03
C TYR A 627 -7.72 14.22 23.47
N ILE A 628 -7.03 13.50 24.35
CA ILE A 628 -5.96 12.57 23.99
C ILE A 628 -6.30 11.19 24.56
N ARG A 629 -6.45 10.20 23.67
CA ARG A 629 -6.77 8.80 23.99
C ARG A 629 -5.52 7.94 23.83
N CYS A 630 -4.92 7.55 24.95
CA CYS A 630 -3.79 6.64 25.01
C CYS A 630 -4.23 5.18 24.90
N VAL A 631 -3.54 4.39 24.09
CA VAL A 631 -3.84 2.97 23.82
C VAL A 631 -2.60 2.12 24.10
N LYS A 632 -2.80 1.02 24.83
CA LYS A 632 -1.78 0.00 25.11
C LYS A 632 -1.81 -1.06 24.00
N PRO A 633 -0.74 -1.26 23.21
CA PRO A 633 -0.82 -2.17 22.05
C PRO A 633 -0.73 -3.65 22.42
N ASN A 634 -0.14 -4.01 23.57
CA ASN A 634 -0.04 -5.40 24.02
C ASN A 634 0.11 -5.50 25.55
N ASN A 635 -0.30 -6.64 26.12
CA ASN A 635 -0.16 -6.90 27.56
C ASN A 635 1.21 -7.42 27.98
N LEU A 636 2.05 -7.83 27.04
CA LEU A 636 3.42 -8.30 27.28
C LEU A 636 4.41 -7.16 27.58
N LEU A 637 3.99 -5.89 27.43
CA LEU A 637 4.81 -4.69 27.63
C LEU A 637 6.05 -4.66 26.72
N LYS A 638 5.93 -5.20 25.49
CA LYS A 638 7.04 -5.30 24.53
C LYS A 638 6.82 -4.38 23.32
N PRO A 639 7.89 -3.83 22.73
CA PRO A 639 7.79 -3.04 21.50
C PRO A 639 7.42 -3.92 20.30
N ALA A 640 6.84 -3.32 19.25
CA ALA A 640 6.52 -3.96 17.96
C ALA A 640 5.51 -5.12 18.03
N ILE A 641 4.72 -5.22 19.10
CA ILE A 641 3.62 -6.19 19.21
C ILE A 641 2.30 -5.40 19.30
N PHE A 642 1.36 -5.72 18.41
CA PHE A 642 0.04 -5.10 18.34
C PHE A 642 -1.06 -6.18 18.41
N GLU A 643 -1.74 -6.24 19.55
CA GLU A 643 -2.83 -7.18 19.84
C GLU A 643 -4.18 -6.58 19.42
N ASN A 644 -4.65 -6.96 18.23
CA ASN A 644 -5.86 -6.43 17.61
C ASN A 644 -7.09 -6.42 18.55
N GLN A 645 -7.37 -7.52 19.26
CA GLN A 645 -8.53 -7.62 20.16
C GLN A 645 -8.43 -6.67 21.35
N ASN A 646 -7.24 -6.56 21.95
CA ASN A 646 -6.99 -5.72 23.11
C ASN A 646 -7.13 -4.24 22.73
N VAL A 647 -6.52 -3.85 21.61
CA VAL A 647 -6.64 -2.47 21.08
C VAL A 647 -8.10 -2.15 20.74
N LEU A 648 -8.80 -3.05 20.05
CA LEU A 648 -10.21 -2.85 19.71
C LEU A 648 -11.09 -2.69 20.95
N GLN A 649 -10.87 -3.50 21.98
CA GLN A 649 -11.57 -3.35 23.26
C GLN A 649 -11.29 -1.98 23.88
N GLN A 650 -10.04 -1.53 23.92
CA GLN A 650 -9.68 -0.21 24.43
C GLN A 650 -10.30 0.94 23.61
N LEU A 651 -10.42 0.82 22.29
CA LEU A 651 -11.09 1.82 21.45
C LEU A 651 -12.59 1.91 21.73
N ARG A 652 -13.24 0.76 22.01
CA ARG A 652 -14.65 0.71 22.45
C ARG A 652 -14.80 1.33 23.84
N CYS A 653 -14.00 0.91 24.81
CA CYS A 653 -14.01 1.42 26.19
C CYS A 653 -13.47 2.86 26.33
N GLY A 654 -12.74 3.37 25.35
CA GLY A 654 -12.22 4.74 25.33
C GLY A 654 -13.18 5.75 24.69
N GLY A 655 -14.37 5.31 24.26
CA GLY A 655 -15.36 6.17 23.60
C GLY A 655 -15.00 6.59 22.18
N VAL A 656 -13.86 6.13 21.65
CA VAL A 656 -13.40 6.46 20.30
C VAL A 656 -14.38 5.92 19.26
N MET A 657 -14.83 4.67 19.44
CA MET A 657 -15.81 4.07 18.53
C MET A 657 -17.17 4.79 18.56
N GLU A 658 -17.57 5.33 19.70
CA GLU A 658 -18.83 6.06 19.82
C GLU A 658 -18.70 7.46 19.22
N ALA A 659 -17.59 8.16 19.44
CA ALA A 659 -17.30 9.42 18.73
C ALA A 659 -17.31 9.22 17.21
N ILE A 660 -16.69 8.13 16.74
CA ILE A 660 -16.74 7.74 15.33
C ILE A 660 -18.17 7.49 14.86
N ARG A 661 -19.00 6.79 15.63
CA ARG A 661 -20.42 6.57 15.30
C ARG A 661 -21.20 7.88 15.22
N ILE A 662 -20.99 8.81 16.16
CA ILE A 662 -21.59 10.15 16.17
C ILE A 662 -21.17 10.89 14.90
N SER A 663 -19.88 10.91 14.57
CA SER A 663 -19.38 11.49 13.32
C SER A 663 -20.00 10.82 12.08
N CYS A 664 -20.16 9.49 12.08
CA CYS A 664 -20.77 8.74 10.97
C CYS A 664 -22.28 8.97 10.81
N ALA A 665 -23.00 9.27 11.90
CA ALA A 665 -24.42 9.59 11.85
C ALA A 665 -24.69 10.97 11.22
N GLY A 666 -23.73 11.89 11.37
CA GLY A 666 -23.68 13.16 10.66
C GLY A 666 -23.03 13.03 9.28
N TYR A 667 -22.04 13.89 9.04
CA TYR A 667 -21.26 13.95 7.81
C TYR A 667 -19.77 13.71 8.12
N PRO A 668 -19.34 12.44 8.24
CA PRO A 668 -17.99 12.10 8.69
C PRO A 668 -16.92 12.47 7.67
N THR A 669 -17.25 12.36 6.38
CA THR A 669 -16.29 12.59 5.30
C THR A 669 -16.47 14.01 4.78
N ARG A 670 -15.43 14.82 4.98
CA ARG A 670 -15.39 16.22 4.56
C ARG A 670 -14.23 16.43 3.60
N ARG A 671 -14.48 17.09 2.48
CA ARG A 671 -13.44 17.42 1.48
C ARG A 671 -13.59 18.86 1.06
N THR A 672 -12.46 19.55 0.93
CA THR A 672 -12.46 20.87 0.27
C THR A 672 -12.94 20.70 -1.17
N PHE A 673 -13.48 21.77 -1.77
CA PHE A 673 -13.97 21.69 -3.14
C PHE A 673 -12.86 21.28 -4.12
N TYR A 674 -11.65 21.82 -3.95
CA TYR A 674 -10.48 21.43 -4.73
C TYR A 674 -10.18 19.93 -4.67
N GLU A 675 -10.04 19.34 -3.48
CA GLU A 675 -9.74 17.90 -3.32
C GLU A 675 -10.84 17.02 -3.94
N PHE A 676 -12.10 17.45 -3.79
CA PHE A 676 -13.24 16.71 -4.30
C PHE A 676 -13.28 16.72 -5.84
N ILE A 677 -13.04 17.88 -6.45
CA ILE A 677 -13.01 18.05 -7.91
C ILE A 677 -11.82 17.29 -8.52
N ASP A 678 -10.63 17.38 -7.92
CA ASP A 678 -9.44 16.69 -8.42
C ASP A 678 -9.65 15.17 -8.48
N ARG A 679 -10.22 14.58 -7.41
CA ARG A 679 -10.45 13.14 -7.33
C ARG A 679 -11.61 12.65 -8.22
N PHE A 680 -12.74 13.35 -8.19
CA PHE A 680 -13.99 12.87 -8.82
C PHE A 680 -14.33 13.56 -10.14
N GLY A 681 -13.56 14.55 -10.56
CA GLY A 681 -13.78 15.28 -11.82
C GLY A 681 -13.87 14.38 -13.05
N ILE A 682 -13.21 13.22 -13.02
CA ILE A 682 -13.30 12.18 -14.07
C ILE A 682 -14.73 11.64 -14.28
N LEU A 683 -15.58 11.66 -13.25
CA LEU A 683 -16.98 11.23 -13.33
C LEU A 683 -17.82 12.21 -14.17
N ALA A 684 -17.41 13.48 -14.23
CA ALA A 684 -18.10 14.53 -14.95
C ALA A 684 -17.12 15.48 -15.67
N PRO A 685 -16.42 15.03 -16.73
CA PRO A 685 -15.42 15.84 -17.43
C PRO A 685 -15.99 17.14 -18.02
N ASP A 686 -17.27 17.10 -18.42
CA ASP A 686 -17.98 18.25 -18.98
C ASP A 686 -18.10 19.40 -17.96
N VAL A 687 -18.14 19.08 -16.66
CA VAL A 687 -18.27 20.06 -15.57
C VAL A 687 -16.95 20.80 -15.32
N LEU A 688 -15.81 20.18 -15.65
CA LEU A 688 -14.47 20.79 -15.56
C LEU A 688 -14.17 21.77 -16.71
N SER A 689 -14.96 21.75 -17.78
CA SER A 689 -14.69 22.48 -19.02
C SER A 689 -15.11 23.96 -19.00
N GLY A 690 -15.78 24.42 -17.94
CA GLY A 690 -16.22 25.81 -17.79
C GLY A 690 -15.54 26.52 -16.60
N SER A 691 -15.23 27.81 -16.73
CA SER A 691 -14.82 28.70 -15.64
C SER A 691 -15.98 28.94 -14.67
N SER A 692 -16.33 27.91 -13.92
CA SER A 692 -17.35 27.93 -12.87
C SER A 692 -16.68 28.08 -11.50
N ASP A 693 -17.34 28.79 -10.60
CA ASP A 693 -17.04 28.76 -9.17
C ASP A 693 -16.99 27.30 -8.66
N GLU A 694 -16.07 27.00 -7.73
CA GLU A 694 -15.76 25.63 -7.27
C GLU A 694 -17.00 24.95 -6.66
N VAL A 695 -17.81 25.71 -5.92
CA VAL A 695 -19.07 25.25 -5.33
C VAL A 695 -20.06 24.76 -6.40
N SER A 696 -20.15 25.52 -7.49
CA SER A 696 -21.05 25.22 -8.61
C SER A 696 -20.57 24.02 -9.42
N ALA A 697 -19.25 23.84 -9.55
CA ALA A 697 -18.66 22.67 -10.20
C ALA A 697 -18.96 21.39 -9.38
N VAL A 698 -18.75 21.43 -8.06
CA VAL A 698 -19.11 20.32 -7.17
C VAL A 698 -20.59 20.00 -7.23
N ARG A 699 -21.47 21.00 -7.16
CA ARG A 699 -22.93 20.79 -7.22
C ARG A 699 -23.34 20.07 -8.51
N ARG A 700 -22.87 20.55 -9.66
CA ARG A 700 -23.14 19.91 -10.97
C ARG A 700 -22.60 18.49 -11.06
N LEU A 701 -21.43 18.23 -10.47
CA LEU A 701 -20.83 16.90 -10.43
C LEU A 701 -21.70 15.94 -9.63
N LEU A 702 -22.13 16.36 -8.43
CA LEU A 702 -23.00 15.57 -7.56
C LEU A 702 -24.40 15.37 -8.17
N ASP A 703 -24.95 16.38 -8.83
CA ASP A 703 -26.25 16.30 -9.54
C ASP A 703 -26.19 15.32 -10.71
N LYS A 704 -25.09 15.30 -11.47
CA LYS A 704 -24.90 14.35 -12.59
C LYS A 704 -24.80 12.91 -12.10
N ILE A 705 -24.29 12.72 -10.88
CA ILE A 705 -24.17 11.42 -10.22
C ILE A 705 -25.49 11.02 -9.53
N ASP A 706 -26.42 11.96 -9.32
CA ASP A 706 -27.65 11.74 -8.56
C ASP A 706 -27.37 11.16 -7.15
N LEU A 707 -26.35 11.71 -6.48
CA LEU A 707 -26.03 11.32 -5.12
C LEU A 707 -27.04 11.97 -4.17
N GLN A 708 -27.70 11.20 -3.31
CA GLN A 708 -28.72 11.74 -2.39
C GLN A 708 -28.20 11.84 -0.96
N GLY A 709 -28.55 12.91 -0.25
CA GLY A 709 -28.26 13.07 1.18
C GLY A 709 -26.86 13.62 1.51
N TYR A 710 -26.15 14.21 0.55
CA TYR A 710 -24.95 15.03 0.79
C TYR A 710 -25.33 16.46 1.23
N GLN A 711 -24.37 17.23 1.74
CA GLN A 711 -24.52 18.67 1.98
C GLN A 711 -23.33 19.44 1.42
N ILE A 712 -23.56 20.66 0.96
CA ILE A 712 -22.53 21.58 0.45
C ILE A 712 -22.48 22.75 1.44
N GLY A 713 -21.34 22.92 2.10
CA GLY A 713 -21.08 24.05 2.99
C GLY A 713 -20.54 25.26 2.23
N LYS A 714 -19.89 26.16 2.96
CA LYS A 714 -19.22 27.35 2.40
C LYS A 714 -17.86 27.02 1.81
N THR A 715 -17.12 26.09 2.40
CA THR A 715 -15.73 25.77 1.99
C THR A 715 -15.52 24.29 1.66
N LYS A 716 -16.44 23.43 2.08
CA LYS A 716 -16.30 21.96 2.01
C LYS A 716 -17.58 21.27 1.55
N VAL A 717 -17.41 20.06 1.02
CA VAL A 717 -18.47 19.07 0.79
C VAL A 717 -18.55 18.14 1.98
N PHE A 718 -19.78 17.87 2.41
CA PHE A 718 -20.12 17.01 3.53
C PHE A 718 -20.84 15.76 3.00
N LEU A 719 -20.19 14.60 3.12
CA LEU A 719 -20.71 13.31 2.68
C LEU A 719 -21.06 12.42 3.87
N ARG A 720 -22.12 11.64 3.74
CA ARG A 720 -22.52 10.60 4.69
C ARG A 720 -21.62 9.37 4.56
N ALA A 721 -21.58 8.56 5.63
CA ALA A 721 -20.85 7.30 5.63
C ALA A 721 -21.25 6.42 4.43
N GLY A 722 -20.25 5.92 3.68
CA GLY A 722 -20.44 5.06 2.51
C GLY A 722 -20.68 5.78 1.18
N GLN A 723 -21.02 7.07 1.17
CA GLN A 723 -21.19 7.82 -0.08
C GLN A 723 -19.87 8.01 -0.84
N MET A 724 -18.76 8.19 -0.11
CA MET A 724 -17.44 8.25 -0.71
C MET A 724 -17.11 6.97 -1.48
N ALA A 725 -17.46 5.83 -0.89
CA ALA A 725 -17.28 4.52 -1.49
C ALA A 725 -18.16 4.31 -2.73
N GLU A 726 -19.38 4.84 -2.73
CA GLU A 726 -20.23 4.83 -3.91
C GLU A 726 -19.61 5.65 -5.06
N LEU A 727 -19.07 6.83 -4.75
CA LEU A 727 -18.35 7.67 -5.72
C LEU A 727 -17.10 6.96 -6.26
N ASP A 728 -16.32 6.32 -5.39
CA ASP A 728 -15.13 5.55 -5.79
C ASP A 728 -15.50 4.31 -6.63
N ALA A 729 -16.58 3.61 -6.30
CA ALA A 729 -17.07 2.48 -7.09
C ALA A 729 -17.45 2.91 -8.52
N ARG A 730 -18.17 4.04 -8.66
CA ARG A 730 -18.50 4.61 -9.97
C ARG A 730 -17.26 5.08 -10.73
N ARG A 731 -16.29 5.67 -10.03
CA ARG A 731 -15.00 6.09 -10.62
C ARG A 731 -14.25 4.89 -11.18
N ASN A 732 -14.18 3.80 -10.43
CA ASN A 732 -13.53 2.56 -10.84
C ASN A 732 -14.23 1.92 -12.05
N GLU A 733 -15.56 2.03 -12.15
CA GLU A 733 -16.28 1.57 -13.33
C GLU A 733 -15.90 2.36 -14.59
N VAL A 734 -15.84 3.70 -14.50
CA VAL A 734 -15.43 4.57 -15.62
C VAL A 734 -13.98 4.30 -16.03
N LEU A 735 -13.08 4.15 -15.06
CA LEU A 735 -11.68 3.79 -15.30
C LEU A 735 -11.57 2.40 -15.96
N GLY A 736 -12.32 1.40 -15.48
CA GLY A 736 -12.34 0.06 -16.05
C GLY A 736 -12.83 0.01 -17.49
N ARG A 737 -13.89 0.76 -17.81
CA ARG A 737 -14.38 0.93 -19.21
C ARG A 737 -13.33 1.61 -20.08
N SER A 738 -12.69 2.66 -19.58
CA SER A 738 -11.64 3.40 -20.28
C SER A 738 -10.41 2.52 -20.58
N ALA A 739 -9.94 1.76 -19.58
CA ALA A 739 -8.87 0.79 -19.74
C ALA A 739 -9.22 -0.26 -20.80
N SER A 740 -10.45 -0.78 -20.79
CA SER A 740 -10.93 -1.75 -21.79
C SER A 740 -10.92 -1.19 -23.21
N MET A 741 -11.29 0.08 -23.41
CA MET A 741 -11.23 0.75 -24.71
C MET A 741 -9.79 0.90 -25.23
N ILE A 742 -8.88 1.33 -24.35
CA ILE A 742 -7.44 1.47 -24.68
C ILE A 742 -6.87 0.09 -25.03
N GLN A 743 -7.09 -0.91 -24.18
CA GLN A 743 -6.65 -2.29 -24.41
C GLN A 743 -7.17 -2.84 -25.74
N ARG A 744 -8.44 -2.61 -26.07
CA ARG A 744 -9.04 -3.01 -27.36
C ARG A 744 -8.31 -2.36 -28.53
N LYS A 745 -8.09 -1.05 -28.51
CA LYS A 745 -7.39 -0.33 -29.59
C LYS A 745 -5.95 -0.79 -29.77
N VAL A 746 -5.22 -0.97 -28.67
CA VAL A 746 -3.84 -1.48 -28.68
C VAL A 746 -3.80 -2.90 -29.26
N ARG A 747 -4.67 -3.80 -28.79
CA ARG A 747 -4.77 -5.17 -29.33
C ARG A 747 -5.10 -5.19 -30.81
N SER A 748 -6.06 -4.37 -31.27
CA SER A 748 -6.38 -4.22 -32.70
C SER A 748 -5.20 -3.70 -33.51
N PHE A 749 -4.49 -2.68 -33.02
CA PHE A 749 -3.31 -2.12 -33.69
C PHE A 749 -2.20 -3.16 -33.84
N LEU A 750 -1.89 -3.90 -32.77
CA LEU A 750 -0.89 -4.97 -32.79
C LEU A 750 -1.30 -6.08 -33.77
N ALA A 751 -2.57 -6.50 -33.77
CA ALA A 751 -3.09 -7.50 -34.71
C ALA A 751 -3.00 -7.03 -36.17
N GLN A 752 -3.38 -5.77 -36.45
CA GLN A 752 -3.31 -5.20 -37.80
C GLN A 752 -1.87 -5.09 -38.29
N LYS A 753 -0.94 -4.62 -37.44
CA LYS A 753 0.49 -4.55 -37.75
C LYS A 753 1.04 -5.94 -38.11
N ASN A 754 0.72 -6.95 -37.30
CA ASN A 754 1.14 -8.34 -37.55
C ASN A 754 0.56 -8.88 -38.85
N PHE A 755 -0.72 -8.64 -39.13
CA PHE A 755 -1.36 -9.08 -40.37
C PHE A 755 -0.74 -8.43 -41.62
N ILE A 756 -0.46 -7.12 -41.59
CA ILE A 756 0.19 -6.41 -42.71
C ILE A 756 1.59 -6.98 -42.97
N ALA A 757 2.37 -7.22 -41.91
CA ALA A 757 3.70 -7.82 -42.03
C ALA A 757 3.64 -9.23 -42.64
N LEU A 758 2.69 -10.06 -42.18
CA LEU A 758 2.46 -11.40 -42.73
C LEU A 758 2.05 -11.35 -44.21
N ARG A 759 1.10 -10.47 -44.56
CA ARG A 759 0.63 -10.28 -45.94
C ARG A 759 1.76 -9.83 -46.87
N ARG A 760 2.62 -8.89 -46.44
CA ARG A 760 3.77 -8.44 -47.24
C ARG A 760 4.74 -9.59 -47.52
N SER A 761 5.02 -10.41 -46.51
CA SER A 761 5.89 -11.59 -46.63
C SER A 761 5.29 -12.62 -47.59
N ALA A 762 4.00 -12.91 -47.47
CA ALA A 762 3.30 -13.83 -48.38
C ALA A 762 3.32 -13.34 -49.84
N LEU A 763 3.06 -12.04 -50.07
CA LEU A 763 3.12 -11.45 -51.41
C LEU A 763 4.52 -11.54 -52.01
N GLN A 764 5.58 -11.29 -51.23
CA GLN A 764 6.97 -11.42 -51.69
C GLN A 764 7.31 -12.86 -52.12
N ILE A 765 6.87 -13.86 -51.35
CA ILE A 765 7.07 -15.26 -51.72
C ILE A 765 6.30 -15.58 -53.02
N GLN A 766 5.03 -15.16 -53.10
CA GLN A 766 4.20 -15.39 -54.27
C GLN A 766 4.78 -14.75 -55.55
N THR A 767 5.33 -13.53 -55.48
CA THR A 767 5.95 -12.87 -56.64
C THR A 767 7.20 -13.59 -57.10
N VAL A 768 8.06 -14.03 -56.17
CA VAL A 768 9.25 -14.84 -56.49
C VAL A 768 8.86 -16.15 -57.15
N CYS A 769 7.88 -16.89 -56.60
CA CYS A 769 7.40 -18.14 -57.16
C CYS A 769 6.81 -17.95 -58.57
N ARG A 770 5.98 -16.92 -58.79
CA ARG A 770 5.42 -16.59 -60.11
C ARG A 770 6.51 -16.22 -61.12
N GLY A 771 7.50 -15.43 -60.69
CA GLY A 771 8.64 -15.07 -61.52
C GLY A 771 9.48 -16.29 -61.92
N GLU A 772 9.70 -17.22 -60.99
CA GLU A 772 10.44 -18.45 -61.27
C GLU A 772 9.70 -19.39 -62.22
N LEU A 773 8.38 -19.51 -62.08
CA LEU A 773 7.55 -20.27 -63.02
C LEU A 773 7.66 -19.70 -64.44
N ALA A 774 7.55 -18.37 -64.58
CA ALA A 774 7.68 -17.70 -65.88
C ALA A 774 9.07 -17.88 -66.50
N ARG A 775 10.14 -17.79 -65.70
CA ARG A 775 11.52 -18.07 -66.16
C ARG A 775 11.68 -19.50 -66.65
N ARG A 776 11.13 -20.50 -65.94
CA ARG A 776 11.16 -21.90 -66.38
C ARG A 776 10.45 -22.10 -67.72
N VAL A 777 9.26 -21.52 -67.89
CA VAL A 777 8.51 -21.59 -69.16
C VAL A 777 9.32 -20.94 -70.29
N TYR A 778 9.89 -19.75 -70.06
CA TYR A 778 10.70 -19.06 -71.06
C TYR A 778 11.96 -19.84 -71.44
N HIS A 779 12.67 -20.44 -70.47
CA HIS A 779 13.82 -21.29 -70.75
C HIS A 779 13.46 -22.52 -71.59
N ASN A 780 12.29 -23.12 -71.37
CA ASN A 780 11.80 -24.22 -72.20
C ASN A 780 11.50 -23.76 -73.63
N LEU A 781 10.84 -22.61 -73.81
CA LEU A 781 10.60 -22.02 -75.14
C LEU A 781 11.93 -21.69 -75.86
N GLN A 782 12.93 -21.16 -75.15
CA GLN A 782 14.26 -20.93 -75.74
C GLN A 782 14.92 -22.24 -76.19
N ARG A 783 14.82 -23.31 -75.39
CA ARG A 783 15.36 -24.64 -75.75
C ARG A 783 14.65 -25.20 -76.98
N GLU A 784 13.33 -25.09 -77.06
CA GLU A 784 12.54 -25.51 -78.22
C GLU A 784 12.90 -24.72 -79.48
N ALA A 785 12.97 -23.39 -79.37
CA ALA A 785 13.36 -22.52 -80.49
C ALA A 785 14.79 -22.80 -80.97
N ALA A 786 15.73 -23.04 -80.05
CA ALA A 786 17.10 -23.43 -80.39
C ALA A 786 17.14 -24.80 -81.11
N SER A 787 16.39 -25.78 -80.62
CA SER A 787 16.26 -27.10 -81.24
C SER A 787 15.68 -26.99 -82.67
N LEU A 788 14.59 -26.23 -82.84
CA LEU A 788 13.98 -25.99 -84.15
C LEU A 788 14.95 -25.26 -85.10
N LYS A 789 15.70 -24.28 -84.63
CA LYS A 789 16.72 -23.58 -85.43
C LYS A 789 17.83 -24.53 -85.89
N ILE A 790 18.31 -25.41 -85.03
CA ILE A 790 19.31 -26.43 -85.38
C ILE A 790 18.73 -27.40 -86.42
N GLN A 791 17.52 -27.93 -86.19
CA GLN A 791 16.86 -28.86 -87.09
C GLN A 791 16.59 -28.25 -88.48
N THR A 792 16.12 -27.01 -88.53
CA THR A 792 15.83 -26.31 -89.80
C THR A 792 17.11 -26.03 -90.60
N LEU A 793 18.17 -25.53 -89.96
CA LEU A 793 19.46 -25.31 -90.61
C LEU A 793 20.05 -26.62 -91.14
N TYR A 794 19.96 -27.70 -90.36
CA TYR A 794 20.43 -29.02 -90.77
C TYR A 794 19.63 -29.56 -91.97
N ARG A 795 18.29 -29.54 -91.92
CA ARG A 795 17.43 -29.97 -93.04
C ARG A 795 17.71 -29.18 -94.32
N MET A 796 17.85 -27.85 -94.22
CA MET A 796 18.22 -26.99 -95.34
C MET A 796 19.60 -27.36 -95.91
N TYR A 797 20.62 -27.52 -95.06
CA TYR A 797 21.96 -27.90 -95.50
C TYR A 797 21.96 -29.23 -96.25
N THR A 798 21.26 -30.23 -95.71
CA THR A 798 21.17 -31.57 -96.31
C THR A 798 20.50 -31.53 -97.69
N ALA A 799 19.38 -30.82 -97.81
CA ALA A 799 18.68 -30.65 -99.09
C ALA A 799 19.51 -29.86 -100.12
N ARG A 800 20.18 -28.78 -99.70
CA ARG A 800 21.05 -27.98 -100.57
C ARG A 800 22.25 -28.79 -101.08
N LYS A 801 22.86 -29.61 -100.21
CA LYS A 801 23.95 -30.51 -100.61
C LYS A 801 23.49 -31.50 -101.68
N ALA A 802 22.36 -32.18 -101.47
CA ALA A 802 21.80 -33.12 -102.44
C ALA A 802 21.47 -32.47 -103.79
N TYR A 803 20.87 -31.27 -103.78
CA TYR A 803 20.58 -30.52 -105.02
C TYR A 803 21.86 -30.11 -105.77
N ASN A 804 22.87 -29.63 -105.05
CA ASN A 804 24.14 -29.23 -105.66
C ASN A 804 24.87 -30.41 -106.30
N GLU A 805 24.87 -31.58 -105.66
CA GLU A 805 25.45 -32.82 -106.21
C GLU A 805 24.72 -33.26 -107.49
N LEU A 806 23.39 -33.21 -107.50
CA LEU A 806 22.57 -33.52 -108.68
C LEU A 806 22.82 -32.51 -109.82
N SER A 807 22.85 -31.22 -109.49
CA SER A 807 23.11 -30.15 -110.46
C SER A 807 24.50 -30.28 -111.08
N ALA A 808 25.54 -30.52 -110.28
CA ALA A 808 26.90 -30.77 -110.77
C ALA A 808 26.97 -31.99 -111.70
N SER A 809 26.25 -33.06 -111.35
CA SER A 809 26.13 -34.27 -112.19
C SER A 809 25.45 -33.97 -113.53
N ALA A 810 24.31 -33.25 -113.50
CA ALA A 810 23.59 -32.85 -114.70
C ALA A 810 24.43 -31.93 -115.60
N VAL A 811 25.17 -30.97 -115.00
CA VAL A 811 26.08 -30.07 -115.73
C VAL A 811 27.21 -30.84 -116.41
N THR A 812 27.76 -31.85 -115.75
CA THR A 812 28.79 -32.72 -116.31
C THR A 812 28.24 -33.53 -117.50
N ILE A 813 27.05 -34.10 -117.38
CA ILE A 813 26.41 -34.86 -118.47
C ILE A 813 26.09 -33.95 -119.67
N GLN A 814 25.47 -32.78 -119.46
CA GLN A 814 25.12 -31.88 -120.57
C GLN A 814 26.35 -31.35 -121.30
N SER A 815 27.46 -31.09 -120.59
CA SER A 815 28.70 -30.62 -121.22
C SER A 815 29.31 -31.70 -122.12
N GLY A 816 29.28 -32.97 -121.66
CA GLY A 816 29.65 -34.13 -122.47
C GLY A 816 28.80 -34.29 -123.74
N LEU A 817 27.47 -34.19 -123.62
CA LEU A 817 26.53 -34.28 -124.74
C LEU A 817 26.71 -33.14 -125.75
N ARG A 818 26.85 -31.89 -125.28
CA ARG A 818 27.12 -30.72 -126.15
C ARG A 818 28.44 -30.88 -126.91
N GLY A 819 29.48 -31.34 -126.23
CA GLY A 819 30.77 -31.64 -126.87
C GLY A 819 30.68 -32.75 -127.92
N MET A 820 29.85 -33.78 -127.68
CA MET A 820 29.62 -34.85 -128.65
C MET A 820 28.86 -34.37 -129.89
N CYS A 821 27.83 -33.53 -129.71
CA CYS A 821 27.05 -32.96 -130.81
C CYS A 821 27.92 -32.08 -131.71
N ALA A 822 28.75 -31.21 -131.13
CA ALA A 822 29.71 -30.38 -131.88
C ALA A 822 30.72 -31.22 -132.70
N ARG A 823 31.20 -32.34 -132.15
CA ARG A 823 32.11 -33.26 -132.86
C ARG A 823 31.43 -33.96 -134.04
N LYS A 824 30.16 -34.36 -133.93
CA LYS A 824 29.39 -34.95 -135.05
C LYS A 824 29.22 -33.95 -136.20
N GLU A 825 28.86 -32.71 -135.89
CA GLU A 825 28.71 -31.63 -136.88
C GLU A 825 30.03 -31.33 -137.61
N LEU A 826 31.15 -31.27 -136.88
CA LEU A 826 32.47 -31.10 -137.49
C LEU A 826 32.82 -32.26 -138.44
N HIS A 827 32.46 -33.50 -138.08
CA HIS A 827 32.73 -34.66 -138.93
C HIS A 827 31.94 -34.60 -140.25
N PHE A 828 30.66 -34.24 -140.19
CA PHE A 828 29.80 -34.04 -141.37
C PHE A 828 30.39 -32.99 -142.32
N ARG A 829 30.78 -31.82 -141.79
CA ARG A 829 31.43 -30.76 -142.59
C ARG A 829 32.72 -31.23 -143.28
N ARG A 830 33.54 -32.05 -142.61
CA ARG A 830 34.76 -32.63 -143.20
C ARG A 830 34.43 -33.59 -144.36
N GLN A 831 33.39 -34.43 -144.23
CA GLN A 831 32.95 -35.31 -145.30
C GLN A 831 32.44 -34.52 -146.52
N THR A 832 31.62 -33.49 -146.30
CA THR A 832 31.13 -32.62 -147.38
C THR A 832 32.27 -31.92 -148.11
N ARG A 833 33.27 -31.41 -147.37
CA ARG A 833 34.46 -30.80 -147.98
C ARG A 833 35.26 -31.80 -148.82
N ALA A 834 35.43 -33.04 -148.34
CA ALA A 834 36.09 -34.08 -149.11
C ALA A 834 35.33 -34.42 -150.40
N ALA A 835 33.99 -34.52 -150.35
CA ALA A 835 33.15 -34.74 -151.53
C ALA A 835 33.30 -33.63 -152.58
N ILE A 836 33.31 -32.36 -152.17
CA ILE A 836 33.53 -31.20 -153.06
C ILE A 836 34.89 -31.29 -153.77
N ILE A 837 35.95 -31.70 -153.06
CA ILE A 837 37.29 -31.85 -153.64
C ILE A 837 37.29 -32.95 -154.72
N ILE A 838 36.66 -34.10 -154.46
CA ILE A 838 36.56 -35.20 -155.43
C ILE A 838 35.76 -34.76 -156.68
N GLN A 839 34.61 -34.13 -156.49
CA GLN A 839 33.76 -33.64 -157.58
C GLN A 839 34.49 -32.65 -158.49
N SER A 840 35.25 -31.71 -157.92
CA SER A 840 36.00 -30.71 -158.70
C SER A 840 37.12 -31.35 -159.54
N ARG A 841 37.88 -32.30 -158.99
CA ARG A 841 38.93 -33.07 -159.70
C ARG A 841 38.34 -33.87 -160.86
N CYS A 842 37.18 -34.51 -160.68
CA CYS A 842 36.53 -35.28 -161.73
C CYS A 842 36.04 -34.40 -162.89
N ARG A 843 35.45 -33.22 -162.58
CA ARG A 843 35.05 -32.24 -163.62
C ARG A 843 36.24 -31.75 -164.44
N GLN A 844 37.39 -31.49 -163.80
CA GLN A 844 38.62 -31.10 -164.48
C GLN A 844 39.14 -32.19 -165.44
N PHE A 845 39.07 -33.47 -165.03
CA PHE A 845 39.49 -34.60 -165.87
C PHE A 845 38.63 -34.75 -167.14
N LEU A 846 37.29 -34.68 -167.00
CA LEU A 846 36.36 -34.79 -168.12
C LEU A 846 36.58 -33.69 -169.18
N ALA A 847 36.82 -32.44 -168.74
CA ALA A 847 37.12 -31.34 -169.65
C ALA A 847 38.42 -31.54 -170.43
N ARG A 848 39.49 -32.04 -169.79
CA ARG A 848 40.76 -32.40 -170.46
C ARG A 848 40.58 -33.52 -171.48
N LEU A 849 39.79 -34.55 -171.13
CA LEU A 849 39.52 -35.67 -172.04
C LEU A 849 38.80 -35.20 -173.31
N HIS A 850 37.80 -34.33 -173.17
CA HIS A 850 37.07 -33.77 -174.31
C HIS A 850 38.01 -32.99 -175.24
N TYR A 851 38.79 -32.05 -174.72
CA TYR A 851 39.76 -31.26 -175.50
C TYR A 851 40.78 -32.13 -176.27
N SER A 852 41.30 -33.18 -175.63
CA SER A 852 42.26 -34.10 -176.25
C SER A 852 41.66 -34.87 -177.44
N ARG A 853 40.39 -35.29 -177.34
CA ARG A 853 39.67 -35.96 -178.45
C ARG A 853 39.47 -35.02 -179.64
N THR A 854 39.04 -33.78 -179.40
CA THR A 854 38.82 -32.78 -180.47
C THR A 854 40.13 -32.45 -181.20
N LYS A 855 41.24 -32.32 -180.46
CA LYS A 855 42.57 -32.10 -181.05
C LYS A 855 43.01 -33.25 -181.96
N LYS A 856 42.82 -34.52 -181.54
CA LYS A 856 43.12 -35.70 -182.38
C LYS A 856 42.27 -35.74 -183.65
N ALA A 857 40.97 -35.44 -183.55
CA ALA A 857 40.07 -35.42 -184.69
C ALA A 857 40.49 -34.36 -185.74
N ALA A 858 40.83 -33.15 -185.31
CA ALA A 858 41.27 -32.07 -186.20
C ALA A 858 42.55 -32.42 -186.98
N ILE A 859 43.56 -33.01 -186.31
CA ILE A 859 44.83 -33.41 -186.95
C ILE A 859 44.59 -34.47 -188.03
N THR A 860 43.72 -35.45 -187.75
CA THR A 860 43.42 -36.55 -188.68
C THR A 860 42.79 -36.03 -189.97
N THR A 861 41.86 -35.09 -189.87
CA THR A 861 41.20 -34.43 -191.02
C THR A 861 42.20 -33.60 -191.86
N GLN A 862 43.11 -32.88 -191.20
CA GLN A 862 44.14 -32.09 -191.89
C GLN A 862 45.12 -32.96 -192.69
N CYS A 863 45.51 -34.12 -192.15
CA CYS A 863 46.39 -35.08 -192.85
C CYS A 863 45.72 -35.68 -194.10
N ALA A 864 44.43 -36.02 -194.02
CA ALA A 864 43.67 -36.58 -195.15
C ALA A 864 43.58 -35.60 -196.33
N TRP A 865 43.40 -34.31 -196.07
CA TRP A 865 43.32 -33.28 -197.10
C TRP A 865 44.65 -33.09 -197.85
N ARG A 866 45.77 -33.06 -197.11
CA ARG A 866 47.12 -32.94 -197.69
C ARG A 866 47.45 -34.11 -198.64
N GLY A 867 47.02 -35.33 -198.31
CA GLY A 867 47.22 -36.52 -199.17
C GLY A 867 46.36 -36.55 -200.45
N LYS A 868 45.27 -35.78 -200.51
CA LYS A 868 44.42 -35.65 -201.71
C LYS A 868 45.07 -34.69 -202.74
N ALA A 869 45.70 -33.62 -202.27
CA ALA A 869 46.39 -32.65 -203.13
C ALA A 869 47.59 -33.28 -203.89
N ALA A 870 48.42 -34.08 -203.21
CA ALA A 870 49.59 -34.72 -203.82
C ALA A 870 49.25 -35.72 -204.95
N ARG A 871 48.11 -36.42 -204.84
CA ARG A 871 47.65 -37.37 -205.88
C ARG A 871 47.20 -36.70 -207.18
N LYS A 872 46.79 -35.43 -207.11
CA LYS A 872 46.42 -34.64 -208.29
C LYS A 872 47.64 -34.34 -209.18
N GLU A 873 48.80 -34.14 -208.57
CA GLU A 873 50.02 -33.73 -209.29
C GLU A 873 50.78 -34.87 -209.93
N LEU A 874 50.70 -36.07 -209.36
CA LEU A 874 51.25 -37.30 -209.96
C LEU A 874 50.61 -37.64 -211.32
N ARG A 875 49.33 -37.28 -211.54
CA ARG A 875 48.63 -37.57 -212.81
C ARG A 875 49.13 -36.71 -213.96
N LYS A 876 49.55 -35.45 -213.71
CA LYS A 876 50.12 -34.59 -214.76
C LYS A 876 51.44 -35.12 -215.29
N LEU A 877 52.30 -35.63 -214.42
CA LEU A 877 53.65 -36.10 -214.78
C LEU A 877 53.64 -37.38 -215.64
N LYS A 878 52.59 -38.21 -215.53
CA LYS A 878 52.47 -39.44 -216.35
C LYS A 878 52.16 -39.19 -217.82
N MET A 879 51.57 -38.04 -218.19
CA MET A 879 51.30 -37.72 -219.61
C MET A 879 52.55 -37.34 -220.40
N ALA A 880 53.65 -36.93 -219.74
CA ALA A 880 54.89 -36.52 -220.42
C ALA A 880 55.85 -37.67 -220.76
N ALA A 881 55.62 -38.90 -220.26
CA ALA A 881 56.62 -39.97 -220.26
C ALA A 881 56.49 -40.99 -221.41
N ARG A 882 55.56 -40.84 -222.36
CA ARG A 882 55.35 -41.83 -223.44
C ARG A 882 55.85 -41.42 -224.82
N GLU A 883 56.26 -40.17 -225.03
CA GLU A 883 56.90 -39.71 -226.28
C GLU A 883 58.36 -40.22 -226.44
N THR A 884 59.00 -40.73 -225.38
CA THR A 884 60.44 -41.10 -225.38
C THR A 884 60.75 -42.57 -225.72
N GLY A 885 59.75 -43.46 -225.81
CA GLY A 885 59.96 -44.90 -226.06
C GLY A 885 60.25 -45.29 -227.51
N ALA A 886 60.04 -44.37 -228.46
CA ALA A 886 60.28 -44.59 -229.88
C ALA A 886 61.77 -44.72 -230.27
N LEU A 887 62.73 -44.44 -229.37
CA LEU A 887 64.17 -44.32 -229.70
C LEU A 887 65.07 -45.47 -229.21
N GLN A 888 64.65 -46.29 -228.24
CA GLN A 888 65.57 -47.22 -227.57
C GLN A 888 65.70 -48.60 -228.26
N ALA A 889 64.67 -49.07 -228.96
CA ALA A 889 64.71 -50.40 -229.61
C ALA A 889 65.57 -50.41 -230.90
N ALA A 890 65.79 -49.25 -231.52
CA ALA A 890 66.71 -49.10 -232.64
C ALA A 890 68.20 -49.34 -232.25
N LYS A 891 68.56 -49.24 -230.96
CA LYS A 891 69.93 -49.42 -230.47
C LYS A 891 70.35 -50.90 -230.32
N ASN A 892 69.42 -51.81 -230.01
CA ASN A 892 69.74 -53.23 -229.78
C ASN A 892 69.96 -54.04 -231.06
N LYS A 893 69.79 -53.41 -232.22
CA LYS A 893 70.15 -53.96 -233.53
C LYS A 893 71.67 -54.08 -233.74
N LEU A 894 72.53 -53.40 -232.95
CA LEU A 894 73.96 -53.25 -233.27
C LEU A 894 74.94 -54.10 -232.44
N GLU A 895 74.61 -54.54 -231.21
CA GLU A 895 75.61 -55.19 -230.33
C GLU A 895 75.84 -56.70 -230.60
N LYS A 896 74.87 -57.44 -231.15
CA LYS A 896 75.06 -58.90 -231.38
C LYS A 896 75.79 -59.27 -232.67
N GLN A 897 76.06 -58.31 -233.55
CA GLN A 897 76.95 -58.53 -234.70
C GLN A 897 78.44 -58.64 -234.30
N VAL A 898 78.82 -58.38 -233.04
CA VAL A 898 80.23 -58.30 -232.63
C VAL A 898 80.77 -59.57 -231.95
N GLU A 899 79.95 -60.42 -231.31
CA GLU A 899 80.48 -61.50 -230.45
C GLU A 899 80.81 -62.84 -231.15
N GLU A 900 80.22 -63.20 -232.30
CA GLU A 900 80.41 -64.57 -232.83
C GLU A 900 81.41 -64.70 -233.98
N LEU A 901 81.84 -63.57 -234.54
CA LEU A 901 83.09 -63.52 -235.29
C LEU A 901 84.30 -63.95 -234.43
N THR A 902 84.17 -63.92 -233.10
CA THR A 902 85.21 -64.29 -232.13
C THR A 902 85.36 -65.82 -231.95
N TRP A 903 84.37 -66.65 -232.33
CA TRP A 903 84.46 -68.11 -232.13
C TRP A 903 85.13 -68.88 -233.29
N ARG A 904 85.24 -68.26 -234.48
CA ARG A 904 86.04 -68.81 -235.60
C ARG A 904 87.55 -68.89 -235.32
N LEU A 905 88.08 -68.16 -234.33
CA LEU A 905 89.52 -68.03 -234.16
C LEU A 905 90.15 -69.13 -233.28
N GLN A 906 89.43 -69.73 -232.33
CA GLN A 906 90.06 -70.54 -231.27
C GLN A 906 90.26 -72.03 -231.59
N TRP A 907 89.58 -72.62 -232.59
CA TRP A 907 89.74 -74.08 -232.83
C TRP A 907 90.63 -74.45 -234.03
N MET A 908 91.01 -73.48 -234.87
CA MET A 908 92.13 -73.67 -235.81
C MET A 908 93.48 -73.95 -235.12
N LEU A 909 93.61 -73.73 -233.80
CA LEU A 909 94.85 -73.95 -233.04
C LEU A 909 95.10 -75.39 -232.55
N ARG A 910 94.29 -76.42 -232.91
CA ARG A 910 94.55 -77.82 -232.51
C ARG A 910 94.79 -78.86 -233.62
N LEU A 911 94.89 -78.45 -234.88
CA LEU A 911 95.60 -79.28 -235.87
C LEU A 911 97.06 -79.50 -235.39
N LYS A 912 97.57 -80.73 -235.52
CA LYS A 912 99.00 -81.05 -235.73
C LYS A 912 100.01 -81.16 -234.56
N SER A 913 99.64 -81.74 -233.41
CA SER A 913 100.61 -82.64 -232.72
C SER A 913 100.48 -84.11 -233.10
N LEU A 914 99.79 -84.45 -234.19
CA LEU A 914 100.23 -85.42 -235.19
C LEU A 914 99.32 -85.28 -236.42
N THR A 915 99.83 -85.81 -237.52
CA THR A 915 99.15 -86.20 -238.77
C THR A 915 97.73 -86.69 -238.62
#